data_AF-A0A2E0QDL9-F1
#
_entry.id   AF-A0A2E0QDL9-F1
#
_cell.length_a   1.000
_cell.length_b   1.000
_cell.length_c   1.000
_cell.angle_alpha   90.00
_cell.angle_beta   90.00
_cell.angle_gamma   90.00
#
_symmetry.space_group_name_H-M   'P 1'
#
loop_
_entity.id
_entity.type
_entity.pdbx_description
1 polymer ?
#
loop_
_entity_poly.entity_id
_entity_poly.type
_entity_poly.pdbx_seq_one_letter_code
_entity_poly.pdbx_strand_id
1 'polypeptide(L)'
;MASLPDFRQLSDSVRTLDRARVESFLQAHWRLLTFLLVLLLLGGFSPSSGYTRFALLVAVWVSGLRWAQNRGQLEPLGLDLIWGRSFLMWRTGRGKLFIERMAQYPTVWRRFGDVGLVMVFGTMVTMLSLLVWQAFLVFDIPKSAAVSPKLMLGLPGLNPIIPLWYGIAALAIAIVVHEFCHGILARVANVRLKALGLLFFAAPVGAFVEPDEEEMVAMRRIDRMRLYAAGPASNITLAFLFALLFSWGMVAALEPAHDGALTASVVADYAGAEAGLEPWMLLTSVNGTDIESAVDFGAELNKTWAGQNVTVQALDKGQPRSFDVTLDDKGSYYLQYYPDYYESWMSGKGFLGVAVTDQSVVTEGLAHPAQDGWSLLRYITLPFLKLQPFPEHFTALFEPSGLPGLLPDGLFWMTANLFYWIFWLNLMVGMTNALPAVPLDGGFIFGDSVAALLDRLKRPSLSAERKEQITDRLVSLLAILVISLVIWQMVGPRLVGTEVAFLQARFDASGDEGWNGDSFDFDASLSVGGFVEWEWDFGDGATTSGEQVSHAWDAGGAYYVVLTAKDADGRQSRAYQPVVIDQRAQASGDVDVLDSATETIAARPYIGEVRTMITVSGETPLLSTDVTVTLTSPSGETQQQTVTVSQQSTVEWLWTADGEVGDWRVDLESEDFEFSYEVAWELDYRLAA
;
A
#
# COMPACT_ATOMS: atom_id res chain seq x y z
N MET A 1 69.80 1.45 -10.11
CA MET A 1 69.83 1.01 -11.51
C MET A 1 70.07 -0.49 -11.54
N ALA A 2 69.01 -1.26 -11.77
CA ALA A 2 69.07 -2.65 -12.20
C ALA A 2 67.84 -2.88 -13.08
N SER A 3 68.09 -3.29 -14.31
CA SER A 3 67.17 -3.36 -15.45
C SER A 3 66.12 -4.46 -15.30
N LEU A 4 64.87 -4.13 -15.62
CA LEU A 4 63.75 -5.06 -15.77
C LEU A 4 63.98 -6.08 -16.92
N PRO A 5 63.53 -7.34 -16.81
CA PRO A 5 63.58 -8.31 -17.90
C PRO A 5 62.55 -8.02 -19.00
N ASP A 6 62.94 -8.35 -20.23
CA ASP A 6 62.26 -8.17 -21.50
C ASP A 6 60.96 -9.01 -21.61
N PHE A 7 59.83 -8.34 -21.84
CA PHE A 7 58.48 -8.92 -21.94
C PHE A 7 58.19 -9.63 -23.29
N ARG A 8 59.18 -9.79 -24.17
CA ARG A 8 58.98 -10.38 -25.51
C ARG A 8 58.98 -11.91 -25.58
N GLN A 9 59.22 -12.65 -24.49
CA GLN A 9 59.20 -14.13 -24.49
C GLN A 9 57.89 -14.78 -24.02
N LEU A 10 56.82 -14.01 -23.79
CA LEU A 10 55.51 -14.55 -23.37
C LEU A 10 54.42 -14.51 -24.46
N SER A 11 54.74 -14.26 -25.74
CA SER A 11 53.72 -14.09 -26.78
C SER A 11 53.38 -15.34 -27.60
N ASP A 12 54.17 -16.42 -27.56
CA ASP A 12 54.01 -17.50 -28.53
C ASP A 12 53.32 -18.75 -27.97
N SER A 13 53.24 -18.92 -26.65
CA SER A 13 52.50 -20.01 -25.98
C SER A 13 51.03 -19.71 -25.69
N VAL A 14 50.57 -18.47 -25.93
CA VAL A 14 49.15 -18.06 -25.76
C VAL A 14 48.46 -17.79 -27.11
N ARG A 15 49.20 -17.72 -28.21
CA ARG A 15 48.65 -17.45 -29.56
C ARG A 15 48.20 -18.69 -30.34
N THR A 16 48.34 -19.88 -29.77
CA THR A 16 47.83 -21.14 -30.36
C THR A 16 46.70 -21.75 -29.52
N LEU A 17 45.81 -20.91 -28.98
CA LEU A 17 44.43 -21.34 -28.75
C LEU A 17 43.80 -21.61 -30.11
N ASP A 18 43.98 -22.86 -30.53
CA ASP A 18 43.37 -23.61 -31.62
C ASP A 18 42.29 -22.84 -32.38
N ARG A 19 42.73 -21.98 -33.31
CA ARG A 19 41.86 -21.20 -34.21
C ARG A 19 40.87 -22.12 -34.92
N ALA A 20 41.27 -23.36 -35.20
CA ALA A 20 40.41 -24.39 -35.81
C ALA A 20 39.34 -24.93 -34.85
N ARG A 21 39.58 -24.99 -33.53
CA ARG A 21 38.51 -25.28 -32.53
C ARG A 21 37.54 -24.13 -32.35
N VAL A 22 38.02 -22.89 -32.34
CA VAL A 22 37.14 -21.72 -32.23
C VAL A 22 36.35 -21.52 -33.54
N GLU A 23 36.96 -21.72 -34.71
CA GLU A 23 36.28 -21.67 -36.00
C GLU A 23 35.32 -22.85 -36.20
N SER A 24 35.65 -24.06 -35.75
CA SER A 24 34.70 -25.20 -35.79
C SER A 24 33.58 -25.07 -34.76
N PHE A 25 33.85 -24.50 -33.58
CA PHE A 25 32.81 -24.13 -32.62
C PHE A 25 31.91 -23.04 -33.22
N LEU A 26 32.47 -21.98 -33.79
CA LEU A 26 31.69 -20.92 -34.43
C LEU A 26 30.94 -21.44 -35.66
N GLN A 27 31.51 -22.27 -36.52
CA GLN A 27 30.80 -22.86 -37.68
C GLN A 27 29.73 -23.87 -37.28
N ALA A 28 29.94 -24.68 -36.23
CA ALA A 28 28.95 -25.63 -35.73
C ALA A 28 27.78 -24.92 -35.02
N HIS A 29 28.05 -23.77 -34.38
CA HIS A 29 27.06 -23.02 -33.61
C HIS A 29 26.51 -21.80 -34.37
N TRP A 30 27.07 -21.40 -35.52
CA TRP A 30 26.59 -20.26 -36.32
C TRP A 30 25.16 -20.48 -36.81
N ARG A 31 24.82 -21.70 -37.25
CA ARG A 31 23.44 -22.02 -37.66
C ARG A 31 22.45 -21.99 -36.49
N LEU A 32 22.89 -22.40 -35.30
CA LEU A 32 22.10 -22.34 -34.07
C LEU A 32 21.93 -20.90 -33.58
N LEU A 33 23.01 -20.11 -33.53
CA LEU A 33 23.01 -18.71 -33.15
C LEU A 33 22.22 -17.85 -34.14
N THR A 34 22.35 -18.11 -35.44
CA THR A 34 21.55 -17.42 -36.47
C THR A 34 20.09 -17.84 -36.40
N PHE A 35 19.78 -19.10 -36.11
CA PHE A 35 18.40 -19.56 -35.87
C PHE A 35 17.79 -18.96 -34.60
N LEU A 36 18.56 -18.88 -33.51
CA LEU A 36 18.16 -18.24 -32.25
C LEU A 36 17.97 -16.72 -32.44
N LEU A 37 18.85 -16.06 -33.20
CA LEU A 37 18.76 -14.64 -33.53
C LEU A 37 17.59 -14.35 -34.49
N VAL A 38 17.35 -15.21 -35.48
CA VAL A 38 16.20 -15.12 -36.41
C VAL A 38 14.89 -15.36 -35.67
N LEU A 39 14.83 -16.25 -34.67
CA LEU A 39 13.66 -16.41 -33.79
C LEU A 39 13.46 -15.21 -32.84
N LEU A 40 14.56 -14.59 -32.37
CA LEU A 40 14.52 -13.36 -31.59
C LEU A 40 14.00 -12.17 -32.41
N LEU A 41 14.38 -12.11 -33.70
CA LEU A 41 14.00 -11.04 -34.64
C LEU A 41 12.63 -11.27 -35.31
N LEU A 42 12.22 -12.52 -35.54
CA LEU A 42 10.86 -12.87 -35.99
C LEU A 42 9.82 -12.78 -34.86
N GLY A 43 10.27 -12.54 -33.62
CA GLY A 43 9.44 -12.30 -32.43
C GLY A 43 8.70 -10.96 -32.40
N GLY A 44 8.45 -10.34 -33.57
CA GLY A 44 7.49 -9.26 -33.73
C GLY A 44 6.06 -9.79 -33.73
N PHE A 45 5.58 -10.34 -32.62
CA PHE A 45 4.17 -10.69 -32.43
C PHE A 45 3.70 -10.38 -30.99
N SER A 46 2.75 -9.45 -30.95
CA SER A 46 1.76 -9.05 -29.93
C SER A 46 1.99 -9.35 -28.41
N PRO A 47 1.68 -8.40 -27.50
CA PRO A 47 1.85 -8.51 -26.04
C PRO A 47 1.09 -9.65 -25.31
N SER A 48 0.25 -10.43 -25.99
CA SER A 48 -0.67 -11.39 -25.34
C SER A 48 -0.10 -12.80 -25.07
N SER A 49 1.19 -13.07 -25.31
CA SER A 49 1.66 -14.47 -25.40
C SER A 49 2.92 -14.82 -24.59
N GLY A 50 2.93 -14.49 -23.30
CA GLY A 50 3.95 -15.01 -22.36
C GLY A 50 4.05 -16.55 -22.39
N TYR A 51 2.92 -17.25 -22.57
CA TYR A 51 2.87 -18.71 -22.64
C TYR A 51 3.50 -19.31 -23.90
N THR A 52 3.43 -18.64 -25.06
CA THR A 52 4.05 -19.15 -26.30
C THR A 52 5.56 -18.98 -26.26
N ARG A 53 6.06 -17.85 -25.72
CA ARG A 53 7.49 -17.62 -25.49
C ARG A 53 8.07 -18.63 -24.50
N PHE A 54 7.35 -18.90 -23.41
CA PHE A 54 7.73 -19.93 -22.45
C PHE A 54 7.72 -21.32 -23.10
N ALA A 55 6.67 -21.69 -23.84
CA ALA A 55 6.59 -22.99 -24.52
C ALA A 55 7.72 -23.18 -25.54
N LEU A 56 8.08 -22.13 -26.30
CA LEU A 56 9.22 -22.15 -27.22
C LEU A 56 10.54 -22.32 -26.47
N LEU A 57 10.75 -21.59 -25.37
CA LEU A 57 11.95 -21.73 -24.54
C LEU A 57 12.07 -23.14 -23.97
N VAL A 58 10.99 -23.73 -23.49
CA VAL A 58 10.96 -25.12 -23.01
C VAL A 58 11.23 -26.10 -24.16
N ALA A 59 10.63 -25.91 -25.32
CA ALA A 59 10.85 -26.76 -26.49
C ALA A 59 12.31 -26.72 -26.96
N VAL A 60 12.91 -25.53 -27.03
CA VAL A 60 14.32 -25.32 -27.37
C VAL A 60 15.24 -25.95 -26.32
N TRP A 61 14.96 -25.71 -25.03
CA TRP A 61 15.73 -26.27 -23.91
C TRP A 61 15.73 -27.80 -23.95
N VAL A 62 14.55 -28.42 -23.98
CA VAL A 62 14.41 -29.89 -23.97
C VAL A 62 15.02 -30.50 -25.24
N SER A 63 14.79 -29.89 -26.40
CA SER A 63 15.35 -30.39 -27.67
C SER A 63 16.87 -30.26 -27.70
N GLY A 64 17.42 -29.15 -27.22
CA GLY A 64 18.86 -28.91 -27.11
C GLY A 64 19.54 -29.88 -26.15
N LEU A 65 18.96 -30.11 -24.97
CA LEU A 65 19.46 -31.09 -24.00
C LEU A 65 19.44 -32.52 -24.56
N ARG A 66 18.35 -32.91 -25.23
CA ARG A 66 18.25 -34.24 -25.87
C ARG A 66 19.29 -34.41 -26.98
N TRP A 67 19.48 -33.38 -27.80
CA TRP A 67 20.50 -33.38 -28.84
C TRP A 67 21.91 -33.55 -28.25
N ALA A 68 22.21 -32.81 -27.18
CA ALA A 68 23.51 -32.88 -26.49
C ALA A 68 23.73 -34.27 -25.84
N GLN A 69 22.71 -34.84 -25.20
CA GLN A 69 22.76 -36.19 -24.62
C GLN A 69 23.01 -37.25 -25.69
N ASN A 70 22.27 -37.21 -26.80
CA ASN A 70 22.40 -38.20 -27.88
C ASN A 70 23.78 -38.16 -28.55
N ARG A 71 24.50 -37.04 -28.45
CA ARG A 71 25.89 -36.90 -28.95
C ARG A 71 26.95 -37.15 -27.89
N GLY A 72 26.57 -37.57 -26.67
CA GLY A 72 27.50 -37.81 -25.57
C GLY A 72 28.25 -36.55 -25.13
N GLN A 73 27.69 -35.35 -25.36
CA GLN A 73 28.35 -34.08 -25.00
C GLN A 73 28.17 -33.71 -23.52
N LEU A 74 27.20 -34.31 -22.84
CA LEU A 74 26.87 -33.99 -21.44
C LEU A 74 27.76 -34.72 -20.44
N GLU A 75 28.02 -36.02 -20.64
CA GLU A 75 28.82 -36.85 -19.72
C GLU A 75 30.23 -36.28 -19.46
N PRO A 76 31.01 -35.81 -20.46
CA PRO A 76 32.34 -35.25 -20.23
C PRO A 76 32.34 -33.97 -19.38
N LEU A 77 31.19 -33.28 -19.31
CA LEU A 77 31.00 -32.06 -18.52
C LEU A 77 30.48 -32.34 -17.10
N GLY A 78 30.26 -33.61 -16.73
CA GLY A 78 29.63 -34.00 -15.47
C GLY A 78 28.15 -33.62 -15.41
N LEU A 79 27.49 -33.57 -16.57
CA LEU A 79 26.09 -33.20 -16.71
C LEU A 79 25.24 -34.45 -16.98
N ASP A 80 24.24 -34.67 -16.15
CA ASP A 80 23.25 -35.73 -16.29
C ASP A 80 21.86 -35.15 -16.52
N LEU A 81 21.02 -35.88 -17.25
CA LEU A 81 19.62 -35.51 -17.45
C LEU A 81 18.72 -36.30 -16.52
N ILE A 82 17.90 -35.60 -15.74
CA ILE A 82 16.94 -36.19 -14.80
C ILE A 82 15.50 -35.77 -15.12
N TRP A 83 14.55 -36.43 -14.47
CA TRP A 83 13.10 -36.16 -14.54
C TRP A 83 12.58 -35.99 -15.98
N GLY A 84 12.56 -37.09 -16.73
CA GLY A 84 12.04 -37.09 -18.10
C GLY A 84 12.95 -36.45 -19.15
N ARG A 85 14.24 -36.23 -18.81
CA ARG A 85 15.27 -35.60 -19.66
C ARG A 85 15.05 -34.11 -19.93
N SER A 86 14.38 -33.43 -19.02
CA SER A 86 14.10 -31.99 -19.12
C SER A 86 14.91 -31.15 -18.16
N PHE A 87 15.45 -31.75 -17.09
CA PHE A 87 16.29 -31.07 -16.11
C PHE A 87 17.73 -31.52 -16.24
N LEU A 88 18.64 -30.57 -16.13
CA LEU A 88 20.07 -30.78 -16.22
C LEU A 88 20.67 -30.75 -14.81
N MET A 89 21.17 -31.88 -14.36
CA MET A 89 21.90 -32.03 -13.11
C MET A 89 23.39 -31.92 -13.38
N TRP A 90 24.03 -30.90 -12.82
CA TRP A 90 25.46 -30.72 -12.89
C TRP A 90 26.13 -31.20 -11.61
N ARG A 91 26.78 -32.36 -11.69
CA ARG A 91 27.59 -32.90 -10.59
C ARG A 91 28.98 -32.28 -10.65
N THR A 92 29.43 -31.72 -9.54
CA THR A 92 30.74 -31.07 -9.44
C THR A 92 31.40 -31.41 -8.12
N GLY A 93 32.74 -31.51 -8.10
CA GLY A 93 33.51 -31.55 -6.85
C GLY A 93 33.83 -30.15 -6.31
N ARG A 94 33.52 -29.10 -7.08
CA ARG A 94 33.80 -27.70 -6.73
C ARG A 94 32.89 -27.27 -5.59
N GLY A 95 33.49 -26.93 -4.44
CA GLY A 95 32.76 -26.63 -3.21
C GLY A 95 33.06 -27.62 -2.09
N LYS A 96 33.49 -28.85 -2.39
CA LYS A 96 33.85 -29.85 -1.36
C LYS A 96 34.96 -29.36 -0.44
N LEU A 97 36.03 -28.81 -1.02
CA LEU A 97 37.15 -28.23 -0.26
C LEU A 97 36.72 -27.03 0.59
N PHE A 98 35.74 -26.24 0.11
CA PHE A 98 35.20 -25.13 0.88
C PHE A 98 34.42 -25.66 2.08
N ILE A 99 33.53 -26.64 1.88
CA ILE A 99 32.80 -27.30 2.96
C ILE A 99 33.77 -27.93 3.96
N GLU A 100 34.79 -28.66 3.49
CA GLU A 100 35.83 -29.25 4.34
C GLU A 100 36.58 -28.18 5.15
N ARG A 101 36.93 -27.04 4.54
CA ARG A 101 37.58 -25.92 5.22
C ARG A 101 36.67 -25.30 6.28
N MET A 102 35.40 -25.07 5.98
CA MET A 102 34.44 -24.52 6.96
C MET A 102 34.18 -25.51 8.10
N ALA A 103 34.12 -26.81 7.80
CA ALA A 103 33.91 -27.87 8.79
C ALA A 103 35.09 -28.06 9.76
N GLN A 104 36.26 -27.44 9.51
CA GLN A 104 37.40 -27.41 10.46
C GLN A 104 37.09 -26.68 11.76
N TYR A 105 35.97 -25.93 11.82
CA TYR A 105 35.51 -25.23 13.03
C TYR A 105 34.28 -25.92 13.65
N PRO A 106 34.38 -27.18 14.09
CA PRO A 106 33.21 -27.98 14.45
C PRO A 106 32.47 -27.44 15.67
N THR A 107 33.15 -26.71 16.56
CA THR A 107 32.49 -26.07 17.71
C THR A 107 31.52 -24.97 17.27
N VAL A 108 31.91 -24.13 16.31
CA VAL A 108 31.07 -23.04 15.79
C VAL A 108 29.83 -23.63 15.11
N TRP A 109 30.04 -24.62 14.25
CA TRP A 109 28.96 -25.25 13.50
C TRP A 109 28.03 -26.09 14.35
N ARG A 110 28.53 -26.78 15.40
CA ARG A 110 27.65 -27.45 16.37
C ARG A 110 26.78 -26.45 17.13
N ARG A 111 27.34 -25.30 17.53
CA ARG A 111 26.56 -24.22 18.17
C ARG A 111 25.55 -23.60 17.22
N PHE A 112 25.91 -23.40 15.96
CA PHE A 112 24.97 -22.98 14.92
C PHE A 112 23.83 -23.99 14.78
N GLY A 113 24.12 -25.29 14.74
CA GLY A 113 23.10 -26.34 14.70
C GLY A 113 22.23 -26.38 15.97
N ASP A 114 22.79 -26.11 17.16
CA ASP A 114 22.03 -26.02 18.41
C ASP A 114 21.04 -24.85 18.39
N VAL A 115 21.51 -23.65 18.03
CA VAL A 115 20.68 -22.45 17.91
C VAL A 115 19.66 -22.62 16.79
N GLY A 116 20.09 -23.17 15.65
CA GLY A 116 19.25 -23.46 14.50
C GLY A 116 18.13 -24.44 14.84
N LEU A 117 18.40 -25.48 15.63
CA LEU A 117 17.37 -26.42 16.07
C LEU A 117 16.28 -25.71 16.89
N VAL A 118 16.67 -24.86 17.84
CA VAL A 118 15.72 -24.07 18.65
C VAL A 118 14.92 -23.10 17.77
N MET A 119 15.60 -22.40 16.86
CA MET A 119 14.98 -21.48 15.92
C MET A 119 13.96 -22.19 15.03
N VAL A 120 14.33 -23.33 14.43
CA VAL A 120 13.44 -24.10 13.55
C VAL A 120 12.24 -24.65 14.31
N PHE A 121 12.40 -25.12 15.55
CA PHE A 121 11.26 -25.49 16.39
C PHE A 121 10.34 -24.31 16.69
N GLY A 122 10.89 -23.16 17.04
CA GLY A 122 10.12 -21.93 17.26
C GLY A 122 9.33 -21.53 16.02
N THR A 123 9.98 -21.54 14.85
CA THR A 123 9.34 -21.26 13.56
C THR A 123 8.28 -22.29 13.22
N MET A 124 8.53 -23.58 13.44
CA MET A 124 7.58 -24.67 13.21
C MET A 124 6.29 -24.48 14.01
N VAL A 125 6.41 -24.20 15.32
CA VAL A 125 5.26 -23.94 16.19
C VAL A 125 4.53 -22.69 15.73
N THR A 126 5.25 -21.60 15.47
CA THR A 126 4.67 -20.33 15.03
C THR A 126 3.90 -20.48 13.72
N MET A 127 4.50 -21.14 12.73
CA MET A 127 3.86 -21.38 11.43
C MET A 127 2.62 -22.24 11.55
N LEU A 128 2.65 -23.31 12.36
CA LEU A 128 1.46 -24.14 12.58
C LEU A 128 0.34 -23.34 13.27
N SER A 129 0.68 -22.54 14.28
CA SER A 129 -0.28 -21.65 14.95
C SER A 129 -0.88 -20.64 13.99
N LEU A 130 -0.08 -20.02 13.12
CA LEU A 130 -0.56 -19.07 12.11
C LEU A 130 -1.48 -19.75 11.07
N LEU A 131 -1.13 -20.96 10.61
CA LEU A 131 -1.98 -21.72 9.68
C LEU A 131 -3.34 -22.08 10.29
N VAL A 132 -3.35 -22.49 11.56
CA VAL A 132 -4.58 -22.79 12.30
C VAL A 132 -5.40 -21.53 12.53
N TRP A 133 -4.77 -20.44 12.97
CA TRP A 133 -5.43 -19.15 13.15
C TRP A 133 -6.09 -18.67 11.85
N GLN A 134 -5.34 -18.69 10.74
CA GLN A 134 -5.85 -18.29 9.43
C GLN A 134 -7.03 -19.15 8.98
N ALA A 135 -7.07 -20.44 9.35
CA ALA A 135 -8.19 -21.31 9.01
C ALA A 135 -9.52 -20.88 9.67
N PHE A 136 -9.48 -20.17 10.80
CA PHE A 136 -10.65 -19.56 11.44
C PHE A 136 -11.00 -18.19 10.86
N LEU A 137 -10.01 -17.37 10.47
CA LEU A 137 -10.28 -16.07 9.85
C LEU A 137 -11.03 -16.18 8.51
N VAL A 138 -10.95 -17.33 7.85
CA VAL A 138 -11.62 -17.60 6.57
C VAL A 138 -13.11 -17.25 6.57
N PHE A 139 -13.81 -17.40 7.70
CA PHE A 139 -15.25 -17.12 7.79
C PHE A 139 -15.57 -15.63 7.67
N ASP A 140 -14.61 -14.76 8.01
CA ASP A 140 -14.77 -13.30 7.96
C ASP A 140 -14.34 -12.71 6.61
N ILE A 141 -13.70 -13.51 5.75
CA ILE A 141 -13.17 -13.05 4.46
C ILE A 141 -14.30 -13.06 3.41
N PRO A 142 -14.55 -11.93 2.71
CA PRO A 142 -15.52 -11.90 1.62
C PRO A 142 -15.16 -12.89 0.51
N LYS A 143 -16.15 -13.54 -0.09
CA LYS A 143 -15.93 -14.52 -1.18
C LYS A 143 -15.13 -13.96 -2.36
N SER A 144 -15.28 -12.65 -2.65
CA SER A 144 -14.57 -11.93 -3.70
C SER A 144 -13.06 -11.75 -3.43
N ALA A 145 -12.63 -11.80 -2.16
CA ALA A 145 -11.24 -11.60 -1.75
C ALA A 145 -10.41 -12.90 -1.71
N ALA A 146 -10.96 -14.02 -2.19
CA ALA A 146 -10.28 -15.31 -2.11
C ALA A 146 -8.97 -15.36 -2.92
N VAL A 147 -7.88 -15.76 -2.27
CA VAL A 147 -6.52 -15.81 -2.85
C VAL A 147 -6.46 -16.75 -4.07
N SER A 148 -5.77 -16.31 -5.12
CA SER A 148 -5.54 -17.09 -6.35
C SER A 148 -4.43 -18.14 -6.16
N PRO A 149 -4.58 -19.37 -6.71
CA PRO A 149 -3.53 -20.39 -6.68
C PRO A 149 -2.15 -19.90 -7.15
N LYS A 150 -2.13 -18.99 -8.13
CA LYS A 150 -0.89 -18.47 -8.75
C LYS A 150 -0.01 -17.71 -7.76
N LEU A 151 -0.59 -17.11 -6.71
CA LEU A 151 0.14 -16.31 -5.72
C LEU A 151 0.89 -17.16 -4.68
N MET A 152 0.57 -18.45 -4.55
CA MET A 152 1.18 -19.34 -3.55
C MET A 152 2.47 -20.02 -4.04
N LEU A 153 2.68 -20.07 -5.36
CA LEU A 153 3.91 -20.63 -5.91
C LEU A 153 5.05 -19.64 -5.70
N GLY A 154 6.09 -20.00 -4.96
CA GLY A 154 7.28 -19.16 -4.72
C GLY A 154 8.24 -19.05 -5.91
N LEU A 155 7.80 -19.35 -7.14
CA LEU A 155 8.65 -19.39 -8.32
C LEU A 155 8.68 -18.03 -9.04
N PRO A 156 9.86 -17.40 -9.23
CA PRO A 156 10.00 -16.14 -9.96
C PRO A 156 9.40 -16.18 -11.36
N GLY A 157 8.68 -15.12 -11.76
CA GLY A 157 8.03 -15.00 -13.07
C GLY A 157 6.73 -15.83 -13.25
N LEU A 158 6.51 -16.89 -12.47
CA LEU A 158 5.20 -17.53 -12.36
C LEU A 158 4.33 -16.82 -11.33
N ASN A 159 4.90 -16.45 -10.19
CA ASN A 159 4.27 -15.55 -9.24
C ASN A 159 4.38 -14.11 -9.76
N PRO A 160 3.27 -13.40 -10.02
CA PRO A 160 3.33 -12.03 -10.53
C PRO A 160 3.97 -11.05 -9.55
N ILE A 161 4.06 -11.40 -8.28
CA ILE A 161 4.66 -10.58 -7.22
C ILE A 161 6.19 -10.70 -7.22
N ILE A 162 6.74 -11.85 -7.63
CA ILE A 162 8.18 -12.12 -7.57
C ILE A 162 8.83 -11.70 -8.90
N PRO A 163 9.64 -10.62 -8.93
CA PRO A 163 10.32 -10.17 -10.14
C PRO A 163 11.31 -11.23 -10.60
N LEU A 164 11.36 -11.45 -11.92
CA LEU A 164 12.09 -12.57 -12.51
C LEU A 164 13.57 -12.60 -12.09
N TRP A 165 14.31 -11.52 -12.33
CA TRP A 165 15.77 -11.52 -12.17
C TRP A 165 16.23 -11.45 -10.71
N TYR A 166 15.65 -10.54 -9.91
CA TYR A 166 15.94 -10.49 -8.47
C TYR A 166 15.48 -11.77 -7.77
N GLY A 167 14.32 -12.31 -8.17
CA GLY A 167 13.80 -13.56 -7.65
C GLY A 167 14.70 -14.75 -7.97
N ILE A 168 15.19 -14.90 -9.21
CA ILE A 168 16.13 -15.97 -9.57
C ILE A 168 17.43 -15.84 -8.78
N ALA A 169 17.99 -14.64 -8.66
CA ALA A 169 19.22 -14.41 -7.92
C ALA A 169 19.06 -14.76 -6.43
N ALA A 170 18.00 -14.26 -5.80
CA ALA A 170 17.70 -14.52 -4.39
C ALA A 170 17.38 -15.99 -4.12
N LEU A 171 16.62 -16.66 -4.98
CA LEU A 171 16.33 -18.08 -4.88
C LEU A 171 17.60 -18.93 -5.05
N ALA A 172 18.46 -18.60 -6.02
CA ALA A 172 19.73 -19.28 -6.20
C ALA A 172 20.63 -19.15 -4.96
N ILE A 173 20.72 -17.96 -4.37
CA ILE A 173 21.42 -17.73 -3.11
C ILE A 173 20.79 -18.57 -1.99
N ALA A 174 19.46 -18.55 -1.87
CA ALA A 174 18.74 -19.28 -0.83
C ALA A 174 19.03 -20.78 -0.88
N ILE A 175 18.92 -21.40 -2.05
CA ILE A 175 19.12 -22.85 -2.20
C ILE A 175 20.60 -23.21 -2.04
N VAL A 176 21.53 -22.43 -2.60
CA VAL A 176 22.96 -22.70 -2.44
C VAL A 176 23.37 -22.63 -0.97
N VAL A 177 22.98 -21.57 -0.24
CA VAL A 177 23.33 -21.43 1.18
C VAL A 177 22.71 -22.56 2.02
N HIS A 178 21.46 -22.93 1.73
CA HIS A 178 20.75 -24.03 2.38
C HIS A 178 21.52 -25.35 2.27
N GLU A 179 21.82 -25.76 1.04
CA GLU A 179 22.48 -27.03 0.73
C GLU A 179 23.92 -27.08 1.25
N PHE A 180 24.64 -25.96 1.17
CA PHE A 180 25.99 -25.88 1.73
C PHE A 180 25.99 -26.04 3.25
N CYS A 181 24.99 -25.50 3.96
CA CYS A 181 24.90 -25.67 5.41
C CYS A 181 24.62 -27.12 5.82
N HIS A 182 23.77 -27.83 5.07
CA HIS A 182 23.63 -29.29 5.21
C HIS A 182 24.97 -29.99 5.01
N GLY A 183 25.70 -29.66 3.94
CA GLY A 183 27.02 -30.22 3.67
C GLY A 183 28.04 -30.00 4.77
N ILE A 184 28.07 -28.80 5.36
CA ILE A 184 29.00 -28.46 6.43
C ILE A 184 28.67 -29.24 7.71
N LEU A 185 27.40 -29.29 8.13
CA LEU A 185 27.04 -30.07 9.31
C LEU A 185 27.19 -31.57 9.11
N ALA A 186 26.97 -32.09 7.89
CA ALA A 186 27.25 -33.49 7.57
C ALA A 186 28.74 -33.80 7.80
N ARG A 187 29.64 -32.93 7.30
CA ARG A 187 31.09 -33.09 7.53
C ARG A 187 31.48 -32.96 9.00
N VAL A 188 30.88 -32.02 9.74
CA VAL A 188 31.11 -31.84 11.19
C VAL A 188 30.65 -33.08 11.98
N ALA A 189 29.62 -33.77 11.51
CA ALA A 189 29.14 -35.05 12.04
C ALA A 189 29.89 -36.28 11.50
N ASN A 190 31.00 -36.08 10.77
CA ASN A 190 31.81 -37.12 10.12
C ASN A 190 31.10 -37.93 9.01
N VAL A 191 29.99 -37.45 8.47
CA VAL A 191 29.32 -38.06 7.31
C VAL A 191 30.04 -37.68 6.02
N ARG A 192 30.26 -38.64 5.12
CA ARG A 192 30.85 -38.40 3.80
C ARG A 192 29.87 -37.74 2.85
N LEU A 193 30.37 -36.85 1.99
CA LEU A 193 29.60 -36.26 0.90
C LEU A 193 29.88 -37.02 -0.39
N LYS A 194 28.85 -37.68 -0.93
CA LYS A 194 28.90 -38.46 -2.18
C LYS A 194 29.00 -37.55 -3.39
N ALA A 195 28.15 -36.53 -3.44
CA ALA A 195 28.10 -35.58 -4.54
C ALA A 195 27.63 -34.19 -4.07
N LEU A 196 27.88 -33.21 -4.92
CA LEU A 196 27.36 -31.86 -4.81
C LEU A 196 27.14 -31.31 -6.22
N GLY A 197 26.22 -30.37 -6.36
CA GLY A 197 25.87 -29.90 -7.69
C GLY A 197 24.77 -28.87 -7.75
N LEU A 198 24.44 -28.52 -8.98
CA LEU A 198 23.36 -27.60 -9.33
C LEU A 198 22.38 -28.29 -10.25
N LEU A 199 21.10 -27.97 -10.08
CA LEU A 199 20.01 -28.40 -10.93
C LEU A 199 19.54 -27.22 -11.78
N PHE A 200 19.39 -27.44 -13.08
CA PHE A 200 18.99 -26.42 -14.03
C PHE A 200 17.75 -26.80 -14.83
N PHE A 201 16.89 -25.81 -15.05
CA PHE A 201 15.85 -25.79 -16.06
C PHE A 201 15.82 -24.40 -16.68
N ALA A 202 16.58 -24.21 -17.76
CA ALA A 202 16.94 -22.92 -18.37
C ALA A 202 17.72 -21.95 -17.47
N ALA A 203 17.43 -21.92 -16.16
CA ALA A 203 18.14 -21.23 -15.10
C ALA A 203 18.41 -22.21 -13.93
N PRO A 204 19.28 -21.87 -12.94
CA PRO A 204 19.43 -22.67 -11.74
C PRO A 204 18.09 -22.75 -11.00
N VAL A 205 17.56 -23.97 -10.85
CA VAL A 205 16.31 -24.24 -10.12
C VAL A 205 16.54 -25.00 -8.81
N GLY A 206 17.76 -25.48 -8.59
CA GLY A 206 18.15 -26.13 -7.35
C GLY A 206 19.65 -26.23 -7.19
N ALA A 207 20.09 -26.49 -5.96
CA ALA A 207 21.39 -27.02 -5.64
C ALA A 207 21.15 -28.32 -4.87
N PHE A 208 22.18 -29.14 -4.72
CA PHE A 208 22.11 -30.29 -3.83
C PHE A 208 23.48 -30.56 -3.22
N VAL A 209 23.46 -30.99 -1.97
CA VAL A 209 24.56 -31.73 -1.34
C VAL A 209 24.01 -33.09 -0.94
N GLU A 210 24.72 -34.15 -1.32
CA GLU A 210 24.29 -35.54 -1.11
C GLU A 210 25.19 -36.20 -0.05
N PRO A 211 24.78 -36.23 1.23
CA PRO A 211 25.50 -36.96 2.26
C PRO A 211 25.27 -38.47 2.11
N ASP A 212 26.15 -39.28 2.69
CA ASP A 212 25.98 -40.72 2.71
C ASP A 212 24.80 -41.12 3.62
N GLU A 213 23.72 -41.62 3.00
CA GLU A 213 22.48 -41.99 3.69
C GLU A 213 22.68 -43.06 4.77
N GLU A 214 23.55 -44.06 4.54
CA GLU A 214 23.78 -45.13 5.53
C GLU A 214 24.47 -44.56 6.77
N GLU A 215 25.46 -43.69 6.56
CA GLU A 215 26.13 -42.98 7.64
C GLU A 215 25.19 -42.02 8.38
N MET A 216 24.28 -41.34 7.65
CA MET A 216 23.26 -40.48 8.24
C MET A 216 22.26 -41.23 9.13
N VAL A 217 21.80 -42.40 8.68
CA VAL A 217 20.88 -43.24 9.46
C VAL A 217 21.56 -43.70 10.76
N ALA A 218 22.86 -43.98 10.71
CA ALA A 218 23.67 -44.38 11.87
C ALA A 218 23.99 -43.23 12.85
N MET A 219 23.71 -41.96 12.48
CA MET A 219 23.98 -40.81 13.35
C MET A 219 23.15 -40.84 14.64
N ARG A 220 23.69 -40.20 15.68
CA ARG A 220 22.88 -39.85 16.86
C ARG A 220 21.76 -38.91 16.42
N ARG A 221 20.53 -39.16 16.90
CA ARG A 221 19.35 -38.34 16.54
C ARG A 221 19.56 -36.84 16.71
N ILE A 222 20.24 -36.40 17.77
CA ILE A 222 20.50 -34.97 17.97
C ILE A 222 21.40 -34.37 16.89
N ASP A 223 22.42 -35.10 16.43
CA ASP A 223 23.32 -34.64 15.38
C ASP A 223 22.60 -34.64 14.02
N ARG A 224 21.68 -35.59 13.82
CA ARG A 224 20.83 -35.64 12.62
C ARG A 224 19.78 -34.52 12.61
N MET A 225 19.14 -34.22 13.73
CA MET A 225 18.25 -33.07 13.86
C MET A 225 18.97 -31.75 13.62
N ARG A 226 20.22 -31.59 14.13
CA ARG A 226 21.05 -30.42 13.82
C ARG A 226 21.33 -30.31 12.33
N LEU A 227 21.66 -31.42 11.66
CA LEU A 227 21.85 -31.49 10.22
C LEU A 227 20.60 -30.96 9.50
N TYR A 228 19.42 -31.55 9.73
CA TYR A 228 18.17 -31.08 9.12
C TYR A 228 17.85 -29.62 9.45
N ALA A 229 18.15 -29.15 10.66
CA ALA A 229 17.91 -27.76 11.04
C ALA A 229 18.86 -26.77 10.33
N ALA A 230 20.00 -27.22 9.79
CA ALA A 230 21.02 -26.36 9.21
C ALA A 230 20.51 -25.56 8.02
N GLY A 231 19.79 -26.22 7.10
CA GLY A 231 19.21 -25.60 5.92
C GLY A 231 18.26 -24.45 6.30
N PRO A 232 17.11 -24.73 6.96
CA PRO A 232 16.12 -23.71 7.30
C PRO A 232 16.69 -22.60 8.20
N ALA A 233 17.53 -22.94 9.18
CA ALA A 233 18.17 -21.96 10.05
C ALA A 233 19.11 -21.02 9.27
N SER A 234 19.83 -21.54 8.28
CA SER A 234 20.72 -20.71 7.44
C SER A 234 19.93 -19.71 6.60
N ASN A 235 18.80 -20.12 6.01
CA ASN A 235 17.94 -19.22 5.26
C ASN A 235 17.31 -18.16 6.18
N ILE A 236 16.79 -18.53 7.36
CA ILE A 236 16.23 -17.54 8.31
C ILE A 236 17.31 -16.56 8.79
N THR A 237 18.53 -17.05 9.07
CA THR A 237 19.67 -16.19 9.45
C THR A 237 20.05 -15.24 8.33
N LEU A 238 20.12 -15.74 7.09
CA LEU A 238 20.42 -14.92 5.92
C LEU A 238 19.33 -13.88 5.68
N ALA A 239 18.06 -14.27 5.86
CA ALA A 239 16.93 -13.38 5.73
C ALA A 239 17.04 -12.21 6.72
N PHE A 240 17.35 -12.50 7.99
CA PHE A 240 17.54 -11.46 9.01
C PHE A 240 18.70 -10.53 8.69
N LEU A 241 19.84 -11.06 8.24
CA LEU A 241 20.98 -10.26 7.82
C LEU A 241 20.61 -9.31 6.68
N PHE A 242 19.97 -9.82 5.63
CA PHE A 242 19.59 -9.00 4.48
C PHE A 242 18.41 -8.06 4.77
N ALA A 243 17.58 -8.38 5.77
CA ALA A 243 16.58 -7.44 6.27
C ALA A 243 17.25 -6.22 6.90
N LEU A 244 18.30 -6.42 7.71
CA LEU A 244 19.08 -5.33 8.30
C LEU A 244 19.86 -4.54 7.24
N LEU A 245 20.49 -5.24 6.28
CA LEU A 245 21.22 -4.57 5.20
C LEU A 245 20.29 -3.74 4.32
N PHE A 246 19.08 -4.22 4.02
CA PHE A 246 18.10 -3.43 3.28
C PHE A 246 17.60 -2.25 4.11
N SER A 247 17.09 -2.49 5.33
CA SER A 247 16.51 -1.44 6.18
C SER A 247 17.58 -0.45 6.68
N TRP A 248 18.41 -0.86 7.64
CA TRP A 248 19.41 0.00 8.29
C TRP A 248 20.60 0.35 7.39
N GLY A 249 20.86 -0.48 6.36
CA GLY A 249 21.97 -0.26 5.45
C GLY A 249 21.62 0.60 4.24
N MET A 250 20.49 0.36 3.58
CA MET A 250 20.12 1.05 2.34
C MET A 250 19.01 2.09 2.56
N VAL A 251 17.87 1.70 3.12
CA VAL A 251 16.70 2.58 3.26
C VAL A 251 16.95 3.71 4.27
N ALA A 252 17.64 3.44 5.37
CA ALA A 252 18.02 4.47 6.34
C ALA A 252 18.96 5.56 5.78
N ALA A 253 19.54 5.33 4.62
CA ALA A 253 20.38 6.29 3.90
C ALA A 253 19.61 7.06 2.83
N LEU A 254 18.28 7.00 2.80
CA LEU A 254 17.46 7.77 1.86
C LEU A 254 17.01 9.09 2.50
N GLU A 255 17.25 10.19 1.79
CA GLU A 255 16.74 11.51 2.15
C GLU A 255 15.77 12.02 1.07
N PRO A 256 14.77 12.85 1.42
CA PRO A 256 13.89 13.48 0.45
C PRO A 256 14.70 14.30 -0.57
N ALA A 257 14.39 14.15 -1.86
CA ALA A 257 15.05 14.90 -2.93
C ALA A 257 14.60 16.37 -3.00
N HIS A 258 13.37 16.64 -2.57
CA HIS A 258 12.69 17.93 -2.60
C HIS A 258 11.79 18.05 -1.38
N ASP A 259 11.53 19.28 -0.92
CA ASP A 259 10.52 19.57 0.09
C ASP A 259 9.11 19.50 -0.54
N GLY A 260 8.10 19.14 0.26
CA GLY A 260 6.73 19.03 -0.22
C GLY A 260 5.86 18.04 0.55
N ALA A 261 4.58 17.99 0.16
CA ALA A 261 3.60 17.08 0.72
C ALA A 261 3.32 15.91 -0.24
N LEU A 262 3.67 14.68 0.14
CA LEU A 262 3.49 13.49 -0.71
C LEU A 262 2.02 13.06 -0.72
N THR A 263 1.41 12.91 -1.90
CA THR A 263 0.06 12.36 -2.03
C THR A 263 0.06 10.87 -1.70
N ALA A 264 -0.52 10.51 -0.55
CA ALA A 264 -0.68 9.13 -0.11
C ALA A 264 -1.87 8.46 -0.81
N SER A 265 -2.97 9.20 -0.97
CA SER A 265 -4.16 8.76 -1.71
C SER A 265 -4.88 9.94 -2.34
N VAL A 266 -5.60 9.67 -3.43
CA VAL A 266 -6.48 10.63 -4.10
C VAL A 266 -7.87 9.99 -4.19
N VAL A 267 -8.88 10.74 -3.77
CA VAL A 267 -10.28 10.32 -3.77
C VAL A 267 -10.83 10.50 -5.18
N ALA A 268 -11.41 9.44 -5.73
CA ALA A 268 -12.05 9.48 -7.05
C ALA A 268 -13.26 10.43 -7.04
N ASP A 269 -13.54 11.07 -8.18
CA ASP A 269 -14.67 11.99 -8.39
C ASP A 269 -14.62 13.26 -7.53
N TYR A 270 -13.43 13.62 -7.03
CA TYR A 270 -13.16 14.89 -6.37
C TYR A 270 -12.12 15.69 -7.17
N ALA A 271 -12.14 17.00 -6.97
CA ALA A 271 -11.33 18.06 -7.52
C ALA A 271 -9.91 17.64 -7.91
N GLY A 272 -9.15 17.04 -6.99
CA GLY A 272 -7.80 16.59 -7.24
C GLY A 272 -7.71 15.46 -8.27
N ALA A 273 -8.57 14.44 -8.18
CA ALA A 273 -8.62 13.35 -9.15
C ALA A 273 -9.08 13.86 -10.53
N GLU A 274 -10.08 14.74 -10.58
CA GLU A 274 -10.59 15.31 -11.83
C GLU A 274 -9.54 16.16 -12.54
N ALA A 275 -8.74 16.91 -11.78
CA ALA A 275 -7.59 17.64 -12.29
C ALA A 275 -6.44 16.72 -12.75
N GLY A 276 -6.45 15.45 -12.34
CA GLY A 276 -5.45 14.45 -12.71
C GLY A 276 -4.28 14.32 -11.73
N LEU A 277 -4.47 14.70 -10.46
CA LEU A 277 -3.57 14.31 -9.38
C LEU A 277 -3.66 12.81 -9.12
N GLU A 278 -2.52 12.18 -8.90
CA GLU A 278 -2.43 10.75 -8.59
C GLU A 278 -1.65 10.55 -7.28
N PRO A 279 -1.82 9.39 -6.61
CA PRO A 279 -0.94 9.00 -5.51
C PRO A 279 0.53 8.97 -5.96
N TRP A 280 1.46 9.28 -5.06
CA TRP A 280 2.90 9.39 -5.29
C TRP A 280 3.38 10.63 -6.06
N MET A 281 2.53 11.65 -6.19
CA MET A 281 2.96 12.99 -6.60
C MET A 281 3.39 13.80 -5.36
N LEU A 282 4.43 14.63 -5.49
CA LEU A 282 4.88 15.51 -4.42
C LEU A 282 4.33 16.91 -4.64
N LEU A 283 3.41 17.37 -3.80
CA LEU A 283 2.85 18.73 -3.90
C LEU A 283 3.87 19.74 -3.39
N THR A 284 4.21 20.72 -4.22
CA THR A 284 5.26 21.71 -3.94
C THR A 284 4.71 23.13 -3.79
N SER A 285 3.52 23.42 -4.33
CA SER A 285 2.89 24.73 -4.18
C SER A 285 1.37 24.68 -4.32
N VAL A 286 0.67 25.56 -3.60
CA VAL A 286 -0.76 25.88 -3.78
C VAL A 286 -0.90 27.40 -3.91
N ASN A 287 -1.51 27.87 -4.99
CA ASN A 287 -1.70 29.31 -5.30
C ASN A 287 -0.42 30.17 -5.24
N GLY A 288 0.73 29.57 -5.55
CA GLY A 288 2.02 30.25 -5.51
C GLY A 288 2.63 30.36 -4.10
N THR A 289 1.97 29.83 -3.07
CA THR A 289 2.57 29.57 -1.76
C THR A 289 3.34 28.26 -1.82
N ASP A 290 4.61 28.26 -1.39
CA ASP A 290 5.44 27.05 -1.34
C ASP A 290 4.96 26.12 -0.22
N ILE A 291 4.95 24.81 -0.49
CA ILE A 291 4.59 23.76 0.46
C ILE A 291 5.85 22.97 0.80
N GLU A 292 6.25 22.98 2.07
CA GLU A 292 7.43 22.23 2.54
C GLU A 292 7.05 20.91 3.22
N SER A 293 5.84 20.82 3.78
CA SER A 293 5.34 19.65 4.51
C SER A 293 3.84 19.40 4.32
N ALA A 294 3.39 18.21 4.74
CA ALA A 294 1.96 17.88 4.81
C ALA A 294 1.17 18.80 5.75
N VAL A 295 1.82 19.34 6.79
CA VAL A 295 1.20 20.30 7.72
C VAL A 295 0.97 21.64 7.02
N ASP A 296 1.96 22.12 6.27
CA ASP A 296 1.85 23.38 5.52
C ASP A 296 0.76 23.31 4.46
N PHE A 297 0.68 22.18 3.76
CA PHE A 297 -0.38 21.92 2.79
C PHE A 297 -1.77 22.01 3.43
N GLY A 298 -1.98 21.36 4.58
CA GLY A 298 -3.25 21.42 5.30
C GLY A 298 -3.58 22.82 5.79
N ALA A 299 -2.58 23.57 6.26
CA ALA A 299 -2.75 24.95 6.71
C ALA A 299 -3.12 25.89 5.54
N GLU A 300 -2.52 25.71 4.37
CA GLU A 300 -2.81 26.52 3.19
C GLU A 300 -4.20 26.23 2.61
N LEU A 301 -4.59 24.95 2.48
CA LEU A 301 -5.94 24.60 2.04
C LEU A 301 -7.03 25.03 3.03
N ASN A 302 -6.77 25.09 4.34
CA ASN A 302 -7.80 25.57 5.29
C ASN A 302 -8.11 27.07 5.14
N LYS A 303 -7.29 27.83 4.40
CA LYS A 303 -7.56 29.23 4.02
C LYS A 303 -8.48 29.35 2.81
N THR A 304 -8.71 28.27 2.07
CA THR A 304 -9.54 28.26 0.87
C THR A 304 -10.98 27.86 1.18
N TRP A 305 -11.88 28.09 0.22
CA TRP A 305 -13.30 27.75 0.31
C TRP A 305 -13.75 26.86 -0.85
N ALA A 306 -14.88 26.17 -0.68
CA ALA A 306 -15.48 25.34 -1.71
C ALA A 306 -15.84 26.16 -2.95
N GLY A 307 -15.60 25.61 -4.15
CA GLY A 307 -15.81 26.29 -5.44
C GLY A 307 -14.69 27.26 -5.84
N GLN A 308 -13.70 27.51 -4.97
CA GLN A 308 -12.56 28.35 -5.32
C GLN A 308 -11.65 27.67 -6.35
N ASN A 309 -11.26 28.39 -7.40
CA ASN A 309 -10.22 27.94 -8.32
C ASN A 309 -8.83 28.18 -7.72
N VAL A 310 -8.01 27.13 -7.67
CA VAL A 310 -6.63 27.16 -7.18
C VAL A 310 -5.68 26.48 -8.17
N THR A 311 -4.46 26.97 -8.26
CA THR A 311 -3.39 26.30 -9.02
C THR A 311 -2.50 25.51 -8.07
N VAL A 312 -2.40 24.22 -8.29
CA VAL A 312 -1.55 23.29 -7.52
C VAL A 312 -0.36 22.88 -8.39
N GLN A 313 0.85 22.98 -7.85
CA GLN A 313 2.06 22.44 -8.50
C GLN A 313 2.53 21.18 -7.78
N ALA A 314 2.92 20.18 -8.55
CA ALA A 314 3.45 18.93 -8.02
C ALA A 314 4.55 18.34 -8.90
N LEU A 315 5.40 17.50 -8.30
CA LEU A 315 6.33 16.64 -9.02
C LEU A 315 5.71 15.26 -9.25
N ASP A 316 5.56 14.87 -10.51
CA ASP A 316 5.17 13.53 -10.95
C ASP A 316 6.41 12.81 -11.47
N LYS A 317 6.91 11.84 -10.70
CA LYS A 317 8.19 11.14 -10.98
C LYS A 317 9.35 12.12 -11.20
N GLY A 318 9.39 13.17 -10.38
CA GLY A 318 10.39 14.24 -10.45
C GLY A 318 10.17 15.26 -11.58
N GLN A 319 9.11 15.13 -12.38
CA GLN A 319 8.78 16.11 -13.42
C GLN A 319 7.71 17.09 -12.91
N PRO A 320 7.94 18.41 -13.02
CA PRO A 320 6.96 19.40 -12.57
C PRO A 320 5.70 19.36 -13.43
N ARG A 321 4.54 19.40 -12.77
CA ARG A 321 3.20 19.49 -13.36
C ARG A 321 2.40 20.56 -12.62
N SER A 322 1.55 21.25 -13.36
CA SER A 322 0.62 22.27 -12.84
C SER A 322 -0.80 21.79 -13.07
N PHE A 323 -1.65 22.00 -12.08
CA PHE A 323 -3.04 21.56 -12.05
C PHE A 323 -3.90 22.76 -11.66
N ASP A 324 -4.82 23.17 -12.53
CA ASP A 324 -5.84 24.15 -12.19
C ASP A 324 -7.07 23.40 -11.70
N VAL A 325 -7.48 23.70 -10.47
CA VAL A 325 -8.44 22.88 -9.74
C VAL A 325 -9.52 23.76 -9.15
N THR A 326 -10.78 23.42 -9.38
CA THR A 326 -11.91 23.95 -8.63
C THR A 326 -12.10 23.10 -7.39
N LEU A 327 -11.95 23.67 -6.19
CA LEU A 327 -12.01 22.91 -4.95
C LEU A 327 -13.43 22.44 -4.63
N ASP A 328 -13.55 21.20 -4.13
CA ASP A 328 -14.79 20.70 -3.56
C ASP A 328 -15.02 21.23 -2.15
N ASP A 329 -16.14 20.84 -1.57
CA ASP A 329 -16.42 21.04 -0.17
C ASP A 329 -15.87 19.92 0.72
N LYS A 330 -15.14 20.33 1.75
CA LYS A 330 -14.60 19.43 2.76
C LYS A 330 -15.71 18.81 3.61
N GLY A 331 -16.74 19.59 3.96
CA GLY A 331 -17.86 19.11 4.77
C GLY A 331 -18.55 17.91 4.12
N SER A 332 -18.92 18.06 2.86
CA SER A 332 -19.53 17.06 1.97
C SER A 332 -18.78 15.74 2.00
N TYR A 333 -17.45 15.79 1.86
CA TYR A 333 -16.62 14.59 1.88
C TYR A 333 -16.68 13.86 3.22
N TYR A 334 -16.51 14.58 4.33
CA TYR A 334 -16.52 13.95 5.65
C TYR A 334 -17.93 13.45 5.99
N LEU A 335 -18.98 14.20 5.67
CA LEU A 335 -20.37 13.75 5.84
C LEU A 335 -20.72 12.53 4.98
N GLN A 336 -20.10 12.40 3.80
CA GLN A 336 -20.30 11.25 2.92
C GLN A 336 -19.54 10.00 3.40
N TYR A 337 -18.25 10.14 3.74
CA TYR A 337 -17.37 8.99 3.94
C TYR A 337 -16.92 8.77 5.39
N TYR A 338 -16.84 9.84 6.19
CA TYR A 338 -16.32 9.81 7.56
C TYR A 338 -17.15 10.67 8.53
N PRO A 339 -18.47 10.41 8.69
CA PRO A 339 -19.37 11.34 9.38
C PRO A 339 -19.02 11.52 10.85
N ASP A 340 -18.45 10.48 11.47
CA ASP A 340 -18.02 10.50 12.88
C ASP A 340 -16.81 11.44 13.11
N TYR A 341 -16.15 11.87 12.03
CA TYR A 341 -15.05 12.84 12.03
C TYR A 341 -15.44 14.20 11.44
N TYR A 342 -16.70 14.37 11.04
CA TYR A 342 -17.19 15.66 10.56
C TYR A 342 -17.28 16.66 11.71
N GLU A 343 -16.85 17.89 11.45
CA GLU A 343 -17.07 19.02 12.34
C GLU A 343 -17.69 20.17 11.53
N SER A 344 -18.59 20.94 12.15
CA SER A 344 -19.38 21.96 11.44
C SER A 344 -18.55 23.03 10.72
N TRP A 345 -17.32 23.30 11.18
CA TRP A 345 -16.41 24.24 10.53
C TRP A 345 -15.85 23.74 9.19
N MET A 346 -15.96 22.43 8.89
CA MET A 346 -15.45 21.85 7.64
C MET A 346 -16.31 22.23 6.44
N SER A 347 -17.61 22.45 6.64
CA SER A 347 -18.51 22.85 5.57
C SER A 347 -18.14 24.22 5.01
N GLY A 348 -18.08 24.31 3.69
CA GLY A 348 -17.63 25.48 2.96
C GLY A 348 -16.11 25.61 2.81
N LYS A 349 -15.31 24.76 3.45
CA LYS A 349 -13.85 24.78 3.29
C LYS A 349 -13.44 24.07 2.01
N GLY A 350 -12.44 24.62 1.34
CA GLY A 350 -11.91 24.04 0.12
C GLY A 350 -11.31 22.65 0.37
N PHE A 351 -11.63 21.72 -0.51
CA PHE A 351 -11.19 20.34 -0.42
C PHE A 351 -10.67 19.84 -1.76
N LEU A 352 -9.44 19.33 -1.74
CA LEU A 352 -8.79 18.82 -2.94
C LEU A 352 -9.06 17.32 -3.16
N GLY A 353 -9.61 16.61 -2.18
CA GLY A 353 -9.76 15.15 -2.29
C GLY A 353 -8.43 14.38 -2.22
N VAL A 354 -7.39 14.93 -1.59
CA VAL A 354 -6.10 14.25 -1.43
C VAL A 354 -5.74 14.07 0.05
N ALA A 355 -5.23 12.89 0.39
CA ALA A 355 -4.55 12.66 1.66
C ALA A 355 -3.05 12.78 1.42
N VAL A 356 -2.38 13.61 2.22
CA VAL A 356 -0.94 13.86 2.12
C VAL A 356 -0.18 13.40 3.35
N THR A 357 1.11 13.12 3.18
CA THR A 357 2.05 12.76 4.25
C THR A 357 3.43 13.28 3.92
N ASP A 358 4.32 13.36 4.91
CA ASP A 358 5.73 13.70 4.65
C ASP A 358 6.46 12.48 4.08
N GLN A 359 7.38 12.70 3.15
CA GLN A 359 8.18 11.63 2.52
C GLN A 359 8.98 10.83 3.56
N SER A 360 9.46 11.48 4.62
CA SER A 360 10.23 10.87 5.71
C SER A 360 9.44 9.78 6.45
N VAL A 361 8.12 9.93 6.61
CA VAL A 361 7.26 8.93 7.28
C VAL A 361 7.29 7.60 6.52
N VAL A 362 7.39 7.66 5.18
CA VAL A 362 7.48 6.47 4.33
C VAL A 362 8.82 5.76 4.51
N THR A 363 9.94 6.48 4.55
CA THR A 363 11.27 5.88 4.67
C THR A 363 11.59 5.44 6.10
N GLU A 364 11.15 6.17 7.12
CA GLU A 364 11.39 5.84 8.53
C GLU A 364 10.82 4.46 8.91
N GLY A 365 9.56 4.19 8.54
CA GLY A 365 8.95 2.88 8.79
C GLY A 365 9.64 1.72 8.06
N LEU A 366 10.30 1.99 6.93
CA LEU A 366 11.05 0.99 6.17
C LEU A 366 12.51 0.84 6.65
N ALA A 367 13.10 1.91 7.18
CA ALA A 367 14.41 1.92 7.81
C ALA A 367 14.38 1.28 9.21
N HIS A 368 13.29 1.44 9.94
CA HIS A 368 13.10 0.94 11.30
C HIS A 368 11.86 0.04 11.42
N PRO A 369 11.78 -1.08 10.68
CA PRO A 369 10.57 -1.89 10.58
C PRO A 369 10.15 -2.53 11.91
N ALA A 370 11.04 -2.61 12.91
CA ALA A 370 10.72 -3.17 14.23
C ALA A 370 10.16 -2.15 15.22
N GLN A 371 9.99 -0.87 14.83
CA GLN A 371 9.52 0.18 15.74
C GLN A 371 8.06 -0.02 16.17
N ASP A 372 7.23 -0.55 15.27
CA ASP A 372 5.82 -0.86 15.52
C ASP A 372 5.33 -1.98 14.58
N GLY A 373 4.14 -2.51 14.88
CA GLY A 373 3.57 -3.63 14.12
C GLY A 373 3.17 -3.28 12.68
N TRP A 374 2.75 -2.04 12.42
CA TRP A 374 2.38 -1.57 11.09
C TRP A 374 3.59 -1.37 10.19
N SER A 375 4.68 -0.80 10.73
CA SER A 375 5.96 -0.68 10.03
C SER A 375 6.51 -2.05 9.63
N LEU A 376 6.46 -3.03 10.55
CA LEU A 376 6.88 -4.41 10.25
C LEU A 376 6.01 -5.03 9.15
N LEU A 377 4.69 -4.83 9.25
CA LEU A 377 3.75 -5.36 8.27
C LEU A 377 3.99 -4.74 6.88
N ARG A 378 4.12 -3.41 6.80
CA ARG A 378 4.42 -2.67 5.55
C ARG A 378 5.73 -3.16 4.94
N TYR A 379 6.75 -3.34 5.77
CA TYR A 379 8.07 -3.83 5.35
C TYR A 379 8.00 -5.21 4.71
N ILE A 380 7.29 -6.17 5.31
CA ILE A 380 7.15 -7.54 4.78
C ILE A 380 6.24 -7.57 3.54
N THR A 381 5.30 -6.63 3.44
CA THR A 381 4.24 -6.61 2.40
C THR A 381 4.52 -5.69 1.21
N LEU A 382 5.69 -5.05 1.12
CA LEU A 382 6.07 -4.18 0.00
C LEU A 382 5.75 -4.75 -1.41
N PRO A 383 5.95 -6.05 -1.69
CA PRO A 383 5.63 -6.61 -3.00
C PRO A 383 4.13 -6.60 -3.32
N PHE A 384 3.27 -6.76 -2.30
CA PHE A 384 1.81 -6.67 -2.46
C PHE A 384 1.35 -5.22 -2.67
N LEU A 385 2.11 -4.27 -2.11
CA LEU A 385 1.92 -2.83 -2.32
C LEU A 385 2.51 -2.33 -3.65
N LYS A 386 3.12 -3.21 -4.46
CA LYS A 386 3.83 -2.87 -5.71
C LYS A 386 4.99 -1.88 -5.51
N LEU A 387 5.58 -1.87 -4.31
CA LEU A 387 6.74 -1.05 -3.97
C LEU A 387 8.05 -1.84 -4.04
N GLN A 388 8.02 -3.08 -4.54
CA GLN A 388 9.21 -3.91 -4.73
C GLN A 388 9.16 -4.66 -6.08
N PRO A 389 10.18 -4.51 -6.95
CA PRO A 389 11.30 -3.56 -6.84
C PRO A 389 10.81 -2.10 -6.74
N PHE A 390 11.61 -1.23 -6.12
CA PHE A 390 11.23 0.18 -5.97
C PHE A 390 10.88 0.78 -7.34
N PRO A 391 9.64 1.29 -7.50
CA PRO A 391 9.17 1.87 -8.76
C PRO A 391 9.73 3.28 -8.96
N GLU A 392 9.66 3.77 -10.20
CA GLU A 392 10.17 5.10 -10.58
C GLU A 392 9.60 6.24 -9.74
N HIS A 393 8.29 6.21 -9.46
CA HIS A 393 7.65 7.22 -8.60
C HIS A 393 8.20 7.22 -7.17
N PHE A 394 8.73 6.10 -6.69
CA PHE A 394 9.40 6.05 -5.39
C PHE A 394 10.83 6.58 -5.52
N THR A 395 11.59 6.08 -6.48
CA THR A 395 13.02 6.44 -6.62
C THR A 395 13.24 7.89 -7.02
N ALA A 396 12.25 8.56 -7.62
CA ALA A 396 12.31 9.98 -7.94
C ALA A 396 12.09 10.90 -6.73
N LEU A 397 11.59 10.37 -5.61
CA LEU A 397 11.30 11.14 -4.40
C LEU A 397 12.48 11.17 -3.41
N PHE A 398 13.46 10.29 -3.59
CA PHE A 398 14.53 10.09 -2.62
C PHE A 398 15.89 10.01 -3.29
N GLU A 399 16.89 10.57 -2.62
CA GLU A 399 18.28 10.49 -3.03
C GLU A 399 19.09 9.69 -1.98
N PRO A 400 19.99 8.80 -2.41
CA PRO A 400 20.91 8.13 -1.51
C PRO A 400 21.92 9.10 -0.87
N SER A 401 22.04 9.06 0.45
CA SER A 401 22.99 9.85 1.24
C SER A 401 24.01 8.97 1.98
N GLY A 402 24.95 9.59 2.69
CA GLY A 402 25.95 8.89 3.51
C GLY A 402 26.89 7.95 2.73
N LEU A 403 27.33 6.87 3.38
CA LEU A 403 28.21 5.87 2.76
C LEU A 403 27.55 5.12 1.59
N PRO A 404 26.28 4.68 1.69
CA PRO A 404 25.58 4.05 0.56
C PRO A 404 25.43 4.98 -0.65
N GLY A 405 25.30 6.29 -0.43
CA GLY A 405 25.24 7.31 -1.49
C GLY A 405 26.54 7.51 -2.29
N LEU A 406 27.66 6.87 -1.89
CA LEU A 406 28.86 6.81 -2.74
C LEU A 406 28.67 5.90 -3.97
N LEU A 407 27.63 5.05 -3.99
CA LEU A 407 27.28 4.24 -5.14
C LEU A 407 26.54 5.10 -6.19
N PRO A 408 26.78 4.89 -7.49
CA PRO A 408 25.91 5.46 -8.52
C PRO A 408 24.46 5.02 -8.30
N ASP A 409 23.49 5.92 -8.50
CA ASP A 409 22.07 5.70 -8.17
C ASP A 409 21.51 4.37 -8.69
N GLY A 410 21.77 4.05 -9.96
CA GLY A 410 21.33 2.79 -10.55
C GLY A 410 21.88 1.54 -9.84
N LEU A 411 23.13 1.60 -9.35
CA LEU A 411 23.74 0.53 -8.57
C LEU A 411 23.20 0.50 -7.15
N PHE A 412 22.92 1.66 -6.54
CA PHE A 412 22.28 1.73 -5.22
C PHE A 412 20.91 1.04 -5.26
N TRP A 413 20.02 1.45 -6.18
CA TRP A 413 18.67 0.90 -6.27
C TRP A 413 18.67 -0.58 -6.63
N MET A 414 19.55 -1.01 -7.54
CA MET A 414 19.72 -2.44 -7.86
C MET A 414 20.15 -3.25 -6.63
N THR A 415 21.08 -2.72 -5.83
CA THR A 415 21.56 -3.36 -4.61
C THR A 415 20.48 -3.44 -3.55
N ALA A 416 19.74 -2.35 -3.31
CA ALA A 416 18.64 -2.31 -2.35
C ALA A 416 17.55 -3.33 -2.71
N ASN A 417 17.11 -3.34 -3.97
CA ASN A 417 16.13 -4.32 -4.45
C ASN A 417 16.63 -5.77 -4.30
N LEU A 418 17.90 -6.04 -4.64
CA LEU A 418 18.48 -7.36 -4.47
C LEU A 418 18.51 -7.79 -3.00
N PHE A 419 18.89 -6.89 -2.09
CA PHE A 419 18.90 -7.18 -0.64
C PHE A 419 17.50 -7.52 -0.13
N TYR A 420 16.49 -6.75 -0.53
CA TYR A 420 15.10 -7.04 -0.17
C TYR A 420 14.66 -8.43 -0.65
N TRP A 421 14.92 -8.78 -1.91
CA TRP A 421 14.51 -10.07 -2.45
C TRP A 421 15.29 -11.25 -1.86
N ILE A 422 16.57 -11.07 -1.51
CA ILE A 422 17.33 -12.07 -0.74
C ILE A 422 16.68 -12.26 0.63
N PHE A 423 16.34 -11.19 1.34
CA PHE A 423 15.60 -11.26 2.60
C PHE A 423 14.30 -12.07 2.43
N TRP A 424 13.44 -11.64 1.51
CA TRP A 424 12.06 -12.12 1.42
C TRP A 424 11.99 -13.60 0.99
N LEU A 425 12.77 -14.00 -0.02
CA LEU A 425 12.79 -15.39 -0.48
C LEU A 425 13.52 -16.33 0.48
N ASN A 426 14.58 -15.88 1.17
CA ASN A 426 15.21 -16.71 2.19
C ASN A 426 14.28 -16.92 3.38
N LEU A 427 13.53 -15.90 3.79
CA LEU A 427 12.54 -16.04 4.85
C LEU A 427 11.49 -17.09 4.45
N MET A 428 10.93 -16.98 3.24
CA MET A 428 9.96 -17.93 2.70
C MET A 428 10.51 -19.36 2.65
N VAL A 429 11.71 -19.58 2.08
CA VAL A 429 12.33 -20.90 1.96
C VAL A 429 12.63 -21.50 3.33
N GLY A 430 13.13 -20.70 4.27
CA GLY A 430 13.42 -21.13 5.64
C GLY A 430 12.16 -21.49 6.43
N MET A 431 11.13 -20.64 6.39
CA MET A 431 9.84 -20.90 7.07
C MET A 431 9.11 -22.11 6.48
N THR A 432 9.13 -22.25 5.15
CA THR A 432 8.51 -23.41 4.48
C THR A 432 9.22 -24.69 4.89
N ASN A 433 10.55 -24.75 4.83
CA ASN A 433 11.28 -25.95 5.21
C ASN A 433 11.21 -26.28 6.71
N ALA A 434 10.88 -25.31 7.57
CA ALA A 434 10.64 -25.55 8.99
C ALA A 434 9.28 -26.21 9.28
N LEU A 435 8.33 -26.25 8.33
CA LEU A 435 7.03 -26.88 8.51
C LEU A 435 7.19 -28.38 8.84
N PRO A 436 6.35 -28.94 9.74
CA PRO A 436 6.47 -30.33 10.17
C PRO A 436 5.82 -31.30 9.17
N ALA A 437 6.28 -31.27 7.92
CA ALA A 437 5.72 -32.06 6.83
C ALA A 437 6.84 -32.62 5.94
N VAL A 438 6.91 -33.94 5.77
CA VAL A 438 7.85 -34.57 4.81
C VAL A 438 7.39 -34.25 3.38
N PRO A 439 8.29 -33.87 2.44
CA PRO A 439 9.75 -34.03 2.46
C PRO A 439 10.57 -32.85 3.03
N LEU A 440 9.95 -31.92 3.76
CA LEU A 440 10.64 -30.75 4.32
C LEU A 440 11.46 -31.13 5.56
N ASP A 441 12.56 -30.40 5.80
CA ASP A 441 13.49 -30.64 6.92
C ASP A 441 12.80 -30.69 8.29
N GLY A 442 11.82 -29.79 8.51
CA GLY A 442 11.02 -29.73 9.73
C GLY A 442 10.24 -31.02 10.00
N GLY A 443 9.81 -31.74 8.96
CA GLY A 443 9.16 -33.04 9.09
C GLY A 443 10.08 -34.10 9.69
N PHE A 444 11.35 -34.13 9.27
CA PHE A 444 12.34 -35.06 9.82
C PHE A 444 12.74 -34.70 11.27
N ILE A 445 12.88 -33.40 11.55
CA ILE A 445 13.15 -32.90 12.92
C ILE A 445 12.02 -33.27 13.88
N PHE A 446 10.76 -33.10 13.44
CA PHE A 446 9.59 -33.49 14.20
C PHE A 446 9.56 -35.01 14.45
N GLY A 447 9.80 -35.81 13.41
CA GLY A 447 9.88 -37.27 13.51
C GLY A 447 10.89 -37.75 14.54
N ASP A 448 12.13 -37.26 14.49
CA ASP A 448 13.17 -37.63 15.45
C ASP A 448 12.84 -37.20 16.89
N SER A 449 12.11 -36.10 17.04
CA SER A 449 11.67 -35.59 18.36
C SER A 449 10.54 -36.43 18.96
N VAL A 450 9.56 -36.84 18.15
CA VAL A 450 8.51 -37.78 18.56
C VAL A 450 9.13 -39.11 18.96
N ALA A 451 10.05 -39.64 18.15
CA ALA A 451 10.75 -40.88 18.46
C ALA A 451 11.54 -40.76 19.78
N ALA A 452 12.24 -39.63 20.01
CA ALA A 452 12.96 -39.39 21.26
C ALA A 452 12.03 -39.30 22.48
N LEU A 453 10.83 -38.72 22.33
CA LEU A 453 9.81 -38.67 23.37
C LEU A 453 9.29 -40.08 23.70
N LEU A 454 8.99 -40.89 22.69
CA LEU A 454 8.54 -42.28 22.85
C LEU A 454 9.57 -43.15 23.58
N ASP A 455 10.86 -42.88 23.38
CA ASP A 455 11.94 -43.57 24.11
C ASP A 455 12.05 -43.13 25.58
N ARG A 456 11.81 -41.84 25.88
CA ARG A 456 11.80 -41.33 27.25
C ARG A 456 10.64 -41.83 28.10
N LEU A 457 9.49 -42.11 27.48
CA LEU A 457 8.27 -42.55 28.19
C LEU A 457 8.41 -43.94 28.86
N LYS A 458 9.55 -44.64 28.72
CA LYS A 458 9.90 -45.92 29.38
C LYS A 458 8.74 -46.94 29.45
N ARG A 459 7.85 -46.96 28.44
CA ARG A 459 6.76 -47.94 28.35
C ARG A 459 7.33 -49.26 27.85
N PRO A 460 7.44 -50.31 28.68
CA PRO A 460 8.09 -51.57 28.30
C PRO A 460 7.32 -52.35 27.21
N SER A 461 6.07 -51.99 26.97
CA SER A 461 5.14 -52.69 26.08
C SER A 461 5.22 -52.28 24.61
N LEU A 462 6.02 -51.27 24.24
CA LEU A 462 6.11 -50.79 22.86
C LEU A 462 7.41 -51.28 22.21
N SER A 463 7.30 -52.16 21.21
CA SER A 463 8.43 -52.59 20.37
C SER A 463 9.01 -51.40 19.58
N ALA A 464 10.28 -51.50 19.17
CA ALA A 464 10.94 -50.48 18.36
C ALA A 464 10.17 -50.21 17.04
N GLU A 465 9.76 -51.28 16.37
CA GLU A 465 8.93 -51.22 15.16
C GLU A 465 7.60 -50.48 15.40
N ARG A 466 6.96 -50.69 16.56
CA ARG A 466 5.72 -49.99 16.88
C ARG A 466 5.93 -48.49 17.11
N LYS A 467 7.06 -48.09 17.71
CA LYS A 467 7.40 -46.67 17.91
C LYS A 467 7.67 -45.96 16.58
N GLU A 468 8.36 -46.64 15.66
CA GLU A 468 8.59 -46.17 14.29
C GLU A 468 7.25 -45.99 13.55
N GLN A 469 6.38 -47.00 13.55
CA GLN A 469 5.03 -46.91 12.98
C GLN A 469 4.20 -45.76 13.55
N ILE A 470 4.31 -45.48 14.86
CA ILE A 470 3.62 -44.34 15.48
C ILE A 470 4.21 -43.02 14.97
N THR A 471 5.54 -42.92 14.91
CA THR A 471 6.24 -41.72 14.45
C THR A 471 5.87 -41.40 13.00
N ASP A 472 5.95 -42.38 12.10
CA ASP A 472 5.64 -42.20 10.67
C ASP A 472 4.18 -41.80 10.46
N ARG A 473 3.25 -42.40 11.20
CA ARG A 473 1.83 -42.03 11.15
C ARG A 473 1.59 -40.60 11.63
N LEU A 474 2.23 -40.19 12.73
CA LEU A 474 2.09 -38.83 13.25
C LEU A 474 2.67 -37.79 12.27
N VAL A 475 3.86 -38.05 11.73
CA VAL A 475 4.49 -37.19 10.69
C VAL A 475 3.58 -37.09 9.46
N SER A 476 3.02 -38.20 9.00
CA SER A 476 2.15 -38.21 7.82
C SER A 476 0.83 -37.48 8.07
N LEU A 477 0.18 -37.70 9.22
CA LEU A 477 -1.05 -36.99 9.59
C LEU A 477 -0.82 -35.48 9.71
N LEU A 478 0.31 -35.08 10.28
CA LEU A 478 0.67 -33.67 10.41
C LEU A 478 0.98 -33.04 9.05
N ALA A 479 1.67 -33.76 8.16
CA ALA A 479 1.90 -33.31 6.79
C ALA A 479 0.58 -33.11 6.02
N ILE A 480 -0.36 -34.05 6.14
CA ILE A 480 -1.71 -33.92 5.55
C ILE A 480 -2.42 -32.71 6.14
N LEU A 481 -2.40 -32.54 7.47
CA LEU A 481 -3.01 -31.39 8.14
C LEU A 481 -2.45 -30.07 7.61
N VAL A 482 -1.12 -29.92 7.53
CA VAL A 482 -0.47 -28.71 7.01
C VAL A 482 -0.92 -28.43 5.57
N ILE A 483 -0.91 -29.44 4.70
CA ILE A 483 -1.36 -29.28 3.31
C ILE A 483 -2.84 -28.90 3.25
N SER A 484 -3.70 -29.53 4.07
CA SER A 484 -5.12 -29.19 4.16
C SER A 484 -5.36 -27.77 4.64
N LEU A 485 -4.61 -27.28 5.63
CA LEU A 485 -4.69 -25.90 6.11
C LEU A 485 -4.26 -24.90 5.04
N VAL A 486 -3.19 -25.21 4.29
CA VAL A 486 -2.72 -24.38 3.17
C VAL A 486 -3.76 -24.33 2.04
N ILE A 487 -4.39 -25.46 1.67
CA ILE A 487 -5.46 -25.51 0.67
C ILE A 487 -6.72 -24.78 1.17
N TRP A 488 -7.03 -24.89 2.46
CA TRP A 488 -8.20 -24.26 3.08
C TRP A 488 -8.16 -22.74 2.95
N GLN A 489 -6.99 -22.11 2.95
CA GLN A 489 -6.87 -20.66 2.70
C GLN A 489 -7.42 -20.22 1.33
N MET A 490 -7.40 -21.11 0.35
CA MET A 490 -7.93 -20.83 -0.98
C MET A 490 -9.41 -21.21 -1.10
N VAL A 491 -9.75 -22.40 -0.60
CA VAL A 491 -11.07 -22.98 -0.80
C VAL A 491 -12.07 -22.41 0.20
N GLY A 492 -11.63 -22.21 1.44
CA GLY A 492 -12.42 -21.74 2.56
C GLY A 492 -13.20 -20.47 2.26
N PRO A 493 -12.56 -19.34 1.90
CA PRO A 493 -13.27 -18.09 1.66
C PRO A 493 -14.31 -18.21 0.53
N ARG A 494 -14.06 -19.09 -0.46
CA ARG A 494 -15.00 -19.33 -1.57
C ARG A 494 -16.22 -20.15 -1.16
N LEU A 495 -16.08 -21.04 -0.18
CA LEU A 495 -17.14 -21.93 0.28
C LEU A 495 -17.96 -21.33 1.42
N VAL A 496 -17.29 -20.72 2.40
CA VAL A 496 -17.89 -20.31 3.69
C VAL A 496 -17.63 -18.85 4.05
N GLY A 497 -16.96 -18.08 3.18
CA GLY A 497 -16.74 -16.65 3.40
C GLY A 497 -18.03 -15.86 3.42
N THR A 498 -17.97 -14.64 3.97
CA THR A 498 -19.12 -13.74 4.06
C THR A 498 -19.64 -13.36 2.67
N GLU A 499 -20.97 -13.32 2.55
CA GLU A 499 -21.63 -12.60 1.46
C GLU A 499 -21.58 -11.11 1.79
N VAL A 500 -21.35 -10.27 0.77
CA VAL A 500 -21.41 -8.83 0.97
C VAL A 500 -22.88 -8.46 1.18
N ALA A 501 -23.25 -8.05 2.40
CA ALA A 501 -24.60 -7.58 2.69
C ALA A 501 -24.87 -6.30 1.87
N PHE A 502 -25.89 -6.35 1.03
CA PHE A 502 -26.31 -5.18 0.26
C PHE A 502 -27.19 -4.29 1.14
N LEU A 503 -26.55 -3.40 1.90
CA LEU A 503 -27.21 -2.38 2.70
C LEU A 503 -27.10 -1.04 1.98
N GLN A 504 -28.22 -0.53 1.52
CA GLN A 504 -28.31 0.74 0.82
C GLN A 504 -29.41 1.58 1.44
N ALA A 505 -29.03 2.45 2.39
CA ALA A 505 -29.89 3.52 2.84
C ALA A 505 -30.22 4.45 1.67
N ARG A 506 -31.47 4.89 1.61
CA ARG A 506 -31.98 5.86 0.63
C ARG A 506 -33.10 6.64 1.29
N PHE A 507 -33.20 7.91 0.96
CA PHE A 507 -34.38 8.69 1.28
C PHE A 507 -34.68 9.69 0.17
N ASP A 508 -35.94 10.13 0.15
CA ASP A 508 -36.39 11.27 -0.63
C ASP A 508 -36.74 12.42 0.33
N ALA A 509 -36.34 13.63 -0.03
CA ALA A 509 -36.80 14.86 0.61
C ALA A 509 -37.95 15.49 -0.19
N SER A 510 -38.85 16.22 0.47
CA SER A 510 -39.93 16.98 -0.19
C SER A 510 -39.42 18.09 -1.12
N GLY A 511 -38.18 18.54 -0.90
CA GLY A 511 -37.45 19.51 -1.70
C GLY A 511 -35.98 19.56 -1.28
N ASP A 512 -35.15 20.16 -2.10
CA ASP A 512 -33.71 20.37 -1.90
C ASP A 512 -33.34 21.86 -1.80
N GLU A 513 -34.30 22.77 -1.95
CA GLU A 513 -34.15 24.23 -1.81
C GLU A 513 -35.39 24.84 -1.13
N GLY A 514 -35.22 25.85 -0.30
CA GLY A 514 -36.33 26.63 0.29
C GLY A 514 -35.84 27.74 1.22
N TRP A 515 -36.73 28.30 2.05
CA TRP A 515 -36.42 29.43 2.93
C TRP A 515 -36.33 29.02 4.39
N ASN A 516 -35.62 29.81 5.19
CA ASN A 516 -35.60 29.63 6.63
C ASN A 516 -37.03 29.64 7.22
N GLY A 517 -37.34 28.64 8.03
CA GLY A 517 -38.67 28.39 8.59
C GLY A 517 -39.59 27.50 7.73
N ASP A 518 -39.23 27.19 6.48
CA ASP A 518 -39.96 26.21 5.68
C ASP A 518 -39.77 24.80 6.26
N SER A 519 -40.84 23.99 6.25
CA SER A 519 -40.82 22.60 6.73
C SER A 519 -40.59 21.64 5.57
N PHE A 520 -39.63 20.75 5.73
CA PHE A 520 -39.27 19.70 4.78
C PHE A 520 -39.58 18.32 5.36
N ASP A 521 -40.15 17.45 4.54
CA ASP A 521 -40.45 16.05 4.89
C ASP A 521 -39.39 15.12 4.29
N PHE A 522 -38.97 14.11 5.05
CA PHE A 522 -37.98 13.11 4.63
C PHE A 522 -38.54 11.69 4.79
N ASP A 523 -38.38 10.87 3.76
CA ASP A 523 -38.91 9.51 3.71
C ASP A 523 -37.82 8.48 3.34
N ALA A 524 -37.48 7.61 4.29
CA ALA A 524 -36.46 6.58 4.11
C ALA A 524 -37.00 5.23 3.59
N SER A 525 -38.28 5.12 3.23
CA SER A 525 -38.93 3.86 2.87
C SER A 525 -38.35 3.18 1.61
N LEU A 526 -37.59 3.91 0.79
CA LEU A 526 -36.86 3.38 -0.37
C LEU A 526 -35.54 2.66 -0.01
N SER A 527 -35.17 2.65 1.27
CA SER A 527 -33.96 1.97 1.75
C SER A 527 -34.04 0.45 1.53
N VAL A 528 -32.95 -0.15 1.04
CA VAL A 528 -32.85 -1.60 0.76
C VAL A 528 -31.85 -2.24 1.73
N GLY A 529 -32.26 -3.28 2.45
CA GLY A 529 -31.36 -3.96 3.39
C GLY A 529 -32.03 -4.57 4.62
N GLY A 530 -33.34 -4.40 4.80
CA GLY A 530 -34.05 -4.89 5.99
C GLY A 530 -33.74 -4.07 7.25
N PHE A 531 -33.63 -2.75 7.09
CA PHE A 531 -33.41 -1.82 8.19
C PHE A 531 -34.61 -1.83 9.16
N VAL A 532 -34.32 -1.62 10.45
CA VAL A 532 -35.29 -1.60 11.54
C VAL A 532 -35.19 -0.33 12.39
N GLU A 533 -34.16 0.49 12.16
CA GLU A 533 -33.86 1.73 12.89
C GLU A 533 -33.33 2.78 11.92
N TRP A 534 -33.77 4.03 12.09
CA TRP A 534 -33.41 5.19 11.28
C TRP A 534 -33.12 6.38 12.19
N GLU A 535 -31.93 6.94 12.08
CA GLU A 535 -31.46 8.12 12.79
C GLU A 535 -31.15 9.21 11.75
N TRP A 536 -31.57 10.44 12.02
CA TRP A 536 -31.41 11.60 11.15
C TRP A 536 -30.59 12.67 11.85
N ASP A 537 -29.70 13.30 11.09
CA ASP A 537 -28.98 14.52 11.44
C ASP A 537 -29.23 15.54 10.32
N PHE A 538 -29.72 16.73 10.66
CA PHE A 538 -30.08 17.76 9.69
C PHE A 538 -28.97 18.78 9.42
N GLY A 539 -27.77 18.58 9.98
CA GLY A 539 -26.59 19.43 9.72
C GLY A 539 -26.58 20.77 10.47
N ASP A 540 -27.64 21.10 11.21
CA ASP A 540 -27.75 22.27 12.09
C ASP A 540 -27.58 21.92 13.59
N GLY A 541 -27.29 20.65 13.88
CA GLY A 541 -27.16 20.10 15.23
C GLY A 541 -28.44 19.45 15.76
N ALA A 542 -29.56 19.51 15.02
CA ALA A 542 -30.76 18.76 15.36
C ALA A 542 -30.69 17.31 14.85
N THR A 543 -31.20 16.39 15.67
CA THR A 543 -31.29 14.96 15.31
C THR A 543 -32.65 14.39 15.65
N THR A 544 -33.17 13.49 14.82
CA THR A 544 -34.47 12.82 15.03
C THR A 544 -34.38 11.34 14.66
N SER A 545 -35.32 10.51 15.13
CA SER A 545 -35.42 9.10 14.76
C SER A 545 -36.80 8.78 14.17
N GLY A 546 -36.84 7.94 13.14
CA GLY A 546 -38.08 7.49 12.49
C GLY A 546 -37.87 7.22 11.00
N GLU A 547 -38.69 6.34 10.40
CA GLU A 547 -38.63 6.07 8.95
C GLU A 547 -39.06 7.29 8.12
N GLN A 548 -39.99 8.08 8.64
CA GLN A 548 -40.44 9.35 8.07
C GLN A 548 -40.37 10.44 9.15
N VAL A 549 -39.78 11.59 8.81
CA VAL A 549 -39.56 12.72 9.73
C VAL A 549 -39.74 14.04 9.00
N SER A 550 -39.89 15.14 9.75
CA SER A 550 -39.88 16.50 9.19
C SER A 550 -38.95 17.42 9.98
N HIS A 551 -38.41 18.43 9.30
CA HIS A 551 -37.47 19.41 9.88
C HIS A 551 -37.58 20.78 9.21
N ALA A 552 -37.23 21.84 9.94
CA ALA A 552 -37.18 23.21 9.45
C ALA A 552 -35.93 23.90 10.01
N TRP A 553 -35.28 24.73 9.19
CA TRP A 553 -34.05 25.44 9.56
C TRP A 553 -34.31 26.91 9.87
N ASP A 554 -33.78 27.41 10.99
CA ASP A 554 -33.95 28.81 11.38
C ASP A 554 -32.98 29.78 10.66
N ALA A 555 -31.83 29.27 10.22
CA ALA A 555 -30.78 30.04 9.55
C ALA A 555 -30.58 29.54 8.12
N GLY A 556 -30.18 30.42 7.21
CA GLY A 556 -29.80 30.01 5.86
C GLY A 556 -28.45 29.32 5.80
N GLY A 557 -28.18 28.69 4.66
CA GLY A 557 -26.98 27.91 4.37
C GLY A 557 -27.30 26.62 3.64
N ALA A 558 -26.26 25.91 3.21
CA ALA A 558 -26.40 24.54 2.74
C ALA A 558 -26.23 23.56 3.91
N TYR A 559 -27.20 22.67 4.07
CA TYR A 559 -27.23 21.64 5.09
C TYR A 559 -27.18 20.26 4.45
N TYR A 560 -26.39 19.36 5.02
CA TYR A 560 -26.38 17.97 4.59
C TYR A 560 -27.24 17.16 5.54
N VAL A 561 -28.40 16.72 5.06
CA VAL A 561 -29.26 15.82 5.81
C VAL A 561 -28.67 14.41 5.70
N VAL A 562 -28.37 13.79 6.84
CA VAL A 562 -27.77 12.46 6.93
C VAL A 562 -28.75 11.49 7.56
N LEU A 563 -29.12 10.45 6.81
CA LEU A 563 -29.82 9.27 7.31
C LEU A 563 -28.80 8.18 7.68
N THR A 564 -28.86 7.67 8.90
CA THR A 564 -28.21 6.43 9.31
C THR A 564 -29.26 5.35 9.55
N ALA A 565 -29.29 4.32 8.70
CA ALA A 565 -30.21 3.20 8.82
C ALA A 565 -29.46 1.95 9.32
N LYS A 566 -30.02 1.26 10.32
CA LYS A 566 -29.44 0.04 10.93
C LYS A 566 -30.37 -1.14 10.77
N ASP A 567 -29.83 -2.30 10.44
CA ASP A 567 -30.59 -3.56 10.42
C ASP A 567 -30.59 -4.27 11.77
N ALA A 568 -31.29 -5.40 11.85
CA ALA A 568 -31.46 -6.15 13.08
C ALA A 568 -30.15 -6.71 13.68
N ASP A 569 -29.08 -6.79 12.89
CA ASP A 569 -27.76 -7.23 13.34
C ASP A 569 -26.86 -6.05 13.76
N GLY A 570 -27.39 -4.81 13.71
CA GLY A 570 -26.64 -3.58 13.99
C GLY A 570 -25.71 -3.16 12.85
N ARG A 571 -25.84 -3.74 11.65
CA ARG A 571 -25.09 -3.29 10.47
C ARG A 571 -25.75 -2.02 9.93
N GLN A 572 -24.95 -1.02 9.58
CA GLN A 572 -25.44 0.30 9.20
C GLN A 572 -25.14 0.65 7.74
N SER A 573 -26.01 1.46 7.15
CA SER A 573 -25.81 2.14 5.87
C SER A 573 -26.24 3.60 6.04
N ARG A 574 -25.55 4.51 5.35
CA ARG A 574 -25.83 5.95 5.42
C ARG A 574 -26.24 6.47 4.05
N ALA A 575 -27.16 7.41 4.03
CA ALA A 575 -27.53 8.20 2.87
C ALA A 575 -27.48 9.67 3.27
N TYR A 576 -27.18 10.55 2.32
CA TYR A 576 -27.17 11.98 2.56
C TYR A 576 -27.68 12.71 1.33
N GLN A 577 -28.31 13.86 1.56
CA GLN A 577 -28.79 14.75 0.52
C GLN A 577 -28.57 16.18 1.00
N PRO A 578 -28.00 17.07 0.17
CA PRO A 578 -27.97 18.48 0.50
C PRO A 578 -29.36 19.11 0.42
N VAL A 579 -29.64 20.03 1.33
CA VAL A 579 -30.78 20.95 1.30
C VAL A 579 -30.25 22.36 1.48
N VAL A 580 -30.59 23.24 0.55
CA VAL A 580 -30.16 24.64 0.54
C VAL A 580 -31.27 25.52 1.08
N ILE A 581 -30.93 26.33 2.08
CA ILE A 581 -31.88 27.19 2.76
C ILE A 581 -31.46 28.64 2.55
N ASP A 582 -32.28 29.37 1.79
CA ASP A 582 -32.19 30.81 1.66
C ASP A 582 -32.64 31.49 2.96
N GLN A 583 -32.05 32.65 3.24
CA GLN A 583 -32.38 33.38 4.46
C GLN A 583 -33.08 34.69 4.16
N ARG A 584 -34.25 34.86 4.76
CA ARG A 584 -34.86 36.16 4.99
C ARG A 584 -34.70 36.56 6.45
N ALA A 585 -34.23 37.77 6.67
CA ALA A 585 -34.17 38.37 7.99
C ALA A 585 -34.59 39.83 7.91
N GLN A 586 -35.23 40.32 8.95
CA GLN A 586 -35.68 41.71 9.02
C GLN A 586 -35.31 42.27 10.39
N ALA A 587 -34.74 43.47 10.38
CA ALA A 587 -34.46 44.26 11.58
C ALA A 587 -35.08 45.64 11.41
N SER A 588 -35.58 46.22 12.48
CA SER A 588 -36.10 47.58 12.50
C SER A 588 -35.83 48.24 13.84
N GLY A 589 -35.73 49.56 13.83
CA GLY A 589 -35.44 50.33 15.03
C GLY A 589 -35.68 51.82 14.83
N ASP A 590 -35.60 52.55 15.93
CA ASP A 590 -35.69 54.00 16.00
C ASP A 590 -34.34 54.54 16.46
N VAL A 591 -33.84 55.59 15.81
CA VAL A 591 -32.55 56.23 16.11
C VAL A 591 -32.80 57.64 16.60
N ASP A 592 -32.31 57.94 17.81
CA ASP A 592 -32.41 59.26 18.43
C ASP A 592 -31.37 60.25 17.87
N VAL A 593 -31.54 61.55 18.17
CA VAL A 593 -30.63 62.62 17.74
C VAL A 593 -29.18 62.34 18.18
N LEU A 594 -28.22 62.43 17.24
CA LEU A 594 -26.79 62.16 17.42
C LEU A 594 -26.44 60.70 17.75
N ASP A 595 -27.34 59.75 17.48
CA ASP A 595 -27.10 58.31 17.65
C ASP A 595 -26.92 57.60 16.29
N SER A 596 -26.50 56.33 16.34
CA SER A 596 -26.27 55.48 15.17
C SER A 596 -26.82 54.08 15.39
N ALA A 597 -27.30 53.46 14.32
CA ALA A 597 -27.69 52.05 14.33
C ALA A 597 -26.75 51.21 13.46
N THR A 598 -26.46 50.00 13.90
CA THR A 598 -25.70 49.00 13.14
C THR A 598 -26.48 47.70 13.11
N GLU A 599 -26.86 47.26 11.91
CA GLU A 599 -27.45 45.95 11.66
C GLU A 599 -26.43 45.03 10.99
N THR A 600 -26.40 43.76 11.41
CA THR A 600 -25.43 42.78 10.88
C THR A 600 -26.12 41.46 10.55
N ILE A 601 -25.73 40.85 9.44
CA ILE A 601 -26.12 39.49 9.07
C ILE A 601 -24.90 38.67 8.66
N ALA A 602 -24.79 37.45 9.20
CA ALA A 602 -23.71 36.54 8.86
C ALA A 602 -24.08 35.69 7.64
N ALA A 603 -23.38 35.89 6.53
CA ALA A 603 -23.47 35.04 5.34
C ALA A 603 -22.58 33.80 5.52
N ARG A 604 -23.18 32.61 5.34
CA ARG A 604 -22.48 31.33 5.43
C ARG A 604 -21.84 30.92 4.08
N PRO A 605 -21.00 29.87 4.04
CA PRO A 605 -20.54 29.31 2.77
C PRO A 605 -21.70 28.94 1.83
N TYR A 606 -21.40 28.89 0.54
CA TYR A 606 -22.37 28.75 -0.57
C TYR A 606 -23.25 29.96 -0.82
N ILE A 607 -22.99 31.10 -0.18
CA ILE A 607 -23.68 32.33 -0.50
C ILE A 607 -23.41 32.70 -1.98
N GLY A 608 -24.47 32.80 -2.76
CA GLY A 608 -24.41 33.21 -4.16
C GLY A 608 -24.63 34.71 -4.32
N GLU A 609 -25.68 35.24 -3.68
CA GLU A 609 -26.06 36.65 -3.80
C GLU A 609 -26.61 37.17 -2.46
N VAL A 610 -26.27 38.42 -2.14
CA VAL A 610 -26.83 39.14 -0.99
C VAL A 610 -27.66 40.31 -1.49
N ARG A 611 -28.92 40.36 -1.09
CA ARG A 611 -29.83 41.48 -1.31
C ARG A 611 -30.20 42.11 0.02
N THR A 612 -30.24 43.43 0.05
CA THR A 612 -30.77 44.15 1.21
C THR A 612 -31.68 45.28 0.74
N MET A 613 -32.89 45.31 1.27
CA MET A 613 -33.83 46.41 1.11
C MET A 613 -33.79 47.23 2.38
N ILE A 614 -33.43 48.50 2.24
CA ILE A 614 -33.31 49.40 3.39
C ILE A 614 -34.31 50.54 3.24
N THR A 615 -35.08 50.74 4.29
CA THR A 615 -36.16 51.71 4.38
C THR A 615 -35.85 52.67 5.51
N VAL A 616 -35.90 53.97 5.22
CA VAL A 616 -35.67 55.03 6.22
C VAL A 616 -36.87 55.99 6.22
N SER A 617 -37.38 56.30 7.41
CA SER A 617 -38.57 57.13 7.62
C SER A 617 -38.28 58.27 8.60
N GLY A 618 -38.61 59.50 8.22
CA GLY A 618 -38.45 60.67 9.08
C GLY A 618 -39.60 60.83 10.07
N GLU A 619 -39.30 61.01 11.36
CA GLU A 619 -40.31 61.06 12.43
C GLU A 619 -40.75 62.49 12.79
N THR A 620 -39.83 63.46 12.68
CA THR A 620 -40.07 64.84 13.18
C THR A 620 -40.68 65.83 12.17
N PRO A 621 -41.49 66.82 12.62
CA PRO A 621 -42.53 67.43 11.78
C PRO A 621 -42.18 68.60 10.86
N LEU A 622 -40.98 69.18 10.97
CA LEU A 622 -40.78 70.55 10.47
C LEU A 622 -39.49 70.78 9.68
N LEU A 623 -38.63 69.77 9.52
CA LEU A 623 -37.34 69.88 8.81
C LEU A 623 -37.02 68.55 8.09
N SER A 624 -36.21 68.62 7.02
CA SER A 624 -35.63 67.45 6.35
C SER A 624 -34.24 67.17 6.92
N THR A 625 -33.88 65.90 7.06
CA THR A 625 -32.55 65.44 7.50
C THR A 625 -31.90 64.55 6.47
N ASP A 626 -30.58 64.53 6.47
CA ASP A 626 -29.78 63.57 5.72
C ASP A 626 -29.39 62.41 6.64
N VAL A 627 -29.76 61.20 6.24
CA VAL A 627 -29.33 59.95 6.87
C VAL A 627 -28.28 59.33 5.97
N THR A 628 -27.12 59.05 6.54
CA THR A 628 -26.02 58.39 5.85
C THR A 628 -26.11 56.90 6.14
N VAL A 629 -26.24 56.10 5.09
CA VAL A 629 -26.22 54.65 5.20
C VAL A 629 -24.96 54.08 4.57
N THR A 630 -24.22 53.28 5.34
CA THR A 630 -22.99 52.63 4.91
C THR A 630 -23.18 51.13 4.99
N LEU A 631 -23.11 50.46 3.84
CA LEU A 631 -23.04 49.01 3.77
C LEU A 631 -21.58 48.58 3.68
N THR A 632 -21.19 47.57 4.46
CA THR A 632 -19.84 47.00 4.49
C THR A 632 -19.90 45.50 4.23
N SER A 633 -19.13 45.03 3.26
CA SER A 633 -18.94 43.61 2.96
C SER A 633 -17.94 42.94 3.94
N PRO A 634 -17.94 41.61 4.04
CA PRO A 634 -16.93 40.85 4.80
C PRO A 634 -15.48 41.14 4.40
N SER A 635 -15.21 41.41 3.11
CA SER A 635 -13.89 41.80 2.62
C SER A 635 -13.48 43.24 2.99
N GLY A 636 -14.41 44.02 3.56
CA GLY A 636 -14.21 45.41 3.96
C GLY A 636 -14.52 46.43 2.86
N GLU A 637 -15.14 46.01 1.76
CA GLU A 637 -15.64 46.94 0.74
C GLU A 637 -16.86 47.68 1.27
N THR A 638 -16.85 49.01 1.15
CA THR A 638 -17.93 49.86 1.67
C THR A 638 -18.67 50.57 0.54
N GLN A 639 -19.99 50.57 0.60
CA GLN A 639 -20.85 51.40 -0.25
C GLN A 639 -21.69 52.33 0.61
N GLN A 640 -21.64 53.62 0.31
CA GLN A 640 -22.30 54.66 1.10
C GLN A 640 -23.35 55.41 0.27
N GLN A 641 -24.49 55.71 0.87
CA GLN A 641 -25.57 56.49 0.28
C GLN A 641 -26.17 57.44 1.31
N THR A 642 -26.33 58.71 0.93
CA THR A 642 -27.02 59.71 1.75
C THR A 642 -28.45 59.88 1.26
N VAL A 643 -29.40 59.84 2.19
CA VAL A 643 -30.83 59.88 1.90
C VAL A 643 -31.46 61.02 2.69
N THR A 644 -32.19 61.90 2.00
CA THR A 644 -32.91 62.99 2.65
C THR A 644 -34.34 62.58 2.99
N VAL A 645 -34.70 62.58 4.28
CA VAL A 645 -36.05 62.27 4.77
C VAL A 645 -36.64 63.46 5.55
N SER A 646 -37.95 63.66 5.41
CA SER A 646 -38.79 64.64 6.11
C SER A 646 -39.97 63.94 6.78
N GLN A 647 -40.79 64.65 7.56
CA GLN A 647 -41.96 64.04 8.21
C GLN A 647 -42.86 63.33 7.19
N GLN A 648 -43.17 62.06 7.44
CA GLN A 648 -44.03 61.22 6.59
C GLN A 648 -43.45 60.87 5.21
N SER A 649 -42.17 61.18 4.95
CA SER A 649 -41.49 60.64 3.76
C SER A 649 -40.69 59.41 4.14
N THR A 650 -40.89 58.35 3.37
CA THR A 650 -40.12 57.12 3.43
C THR A 650 -39.29 57.02 2.15
N VAL A 651 -38.03 56.63 2.29
CA VAL A 651 -37.18 56.28 1.15
C VAL A 651 -36.75 54.84 1.28
N GLU A 652 -36.88 54.10 0.19
CA GLU A 652 -36.51 52.70 0.06
C GLU A 652 -35.45 52.57 -1.03
N TRP A 653 -34.44 51.74 -0.81
CA TRP A 653 -33.56 51.29 -1.88
C TRP A 653 -33.20 49.82 -1.73
N LEU A 654 -33.09 49.15 -2.88
CA LEU A 654 -32.58 47.79 -2.99
C LEU A 654 -31.11 47.84 -3.35
N TRP A 655 -30.33 47.06 -2.63
CA TRP A 655 -28.93 46.79 -2.94
C TRP A 655 -28.74 45.30 -3.21
N THR A 656 -27.80 44.98 -4.11
CA THR A 656 -27.47 43.61 -4.52
C THR A 656 -25.98 43.51 -4.77
N ALA A 657 -25.35 42.46 -4.26
CA ALA A 657 -24.01 42.05 -4.68
C ALA A 657 -23.82 40.54 -4.68
N ASP A 658 -22.74 40.12 -5.32
CA ASP A 658 -22.24 38.75 -5.22
C ASP A 658 -21.94 38.39 -3.75
N GLY A 659 -22.20 37.15 -3.41
CA GLY A 659 -22.06 36.65 -2.05
C GLY A 659 -20.60 36.59 -1.58
N GLU A 660 -20.35 37.16 -0.40
CA GLU A 660 -19.10 36.96 0.36
C GLU A 660 -19.42 36.32 1.70
N VAL A 661 -18.61 35.34 2.11
CA VAL A 661 -18.76 34.65 3.40
C VAL A 661 -18.26 35.55 4.54
N GLY A 662 -19.08 35.72 5.58
CA GLY A 662 -18.75 36.52 6.76
C GLY A 662 -19.86 37.51 7.13
N ASP A 663 -19.53 38.48 7.98
CA ASP A 663 -20.50 39.45 8.49
C ASP A 663 -20.70 40.61 7.52
N TRP A 664 -21.92 40.77 7.03
CA TRP A 664 -22.39 41.93 6.27
C TRP A 664 -23.01 42.94 7.23
N ARG A 665 -22.65 44.22 7.09
CA ARG A 665 -23.02 45.26 8.05
C ARG A 665 -23.66 46.47 7.37
N VAL A 666 -24.77 46.96 7.92
CA VAL A 666 -25.40 48.24 7.55
C VAL A 666 -25.30 49.18 8.74
N ASP A 667 -24.64 50.31 8.56
CA ASP A 667 -24.60 51.42 9.53
C ASP A 667 -25.49 52.57 9.07
N LEU A 668 -26.32 53.08 9.96
CA LEU A 668 -27.18 54.23 9.72
C LEU A 668 -26.84 55.34 10.72
N GLU A 669 -26.50 56.52 10.22
CA GLU A 669 -26.07 57.66 11.03
C GLU A 669 -26.80 58.95 10.60
N SER A 670 -27.23 59.76 11.56
CA SER A 670 -27.74 61.12 11.32
C SER A 670 -27.17 62.11 12.34
N GLU A 671 -26.78 63.30 11.89
CA GLU A 671 -26.16 64.30 12.77
C GLU A 671 -27.18 65.08 13.62
N ASP A 672 -28.41 65.25 13.15
CA ASP A 672 -29.30 66.28 13.70
C ASP A 672 -30.75 65.83 13.97
N PHE A 673 -31.15 64.59 13.64
CA PHE A 673 -32.56 64.20 13.61
C PHE A 673 -32.87 62.74 13.96
N GLU A 674 -34.10 62.53 14.45
CA GLU A 674 -34.68 61.23 14.75
C GLU A 674 -35.27 60.58 13.48
N PHE A 675 -34.99 59.30 13.28
CA PHE A 675 -35.51 58.51 12.17
C PHE A 675 -35.79 57.07 12.60
N SER A 676 -36.77 56.44 11.96
CA SER A 676 -36.98 54.99 12.03
C SER A 676 -36.43 54.31 10.78
N TYR A 677 -35.99 53.08 10.93
CA TYR A 677 -35.46 52.28 9.83
C TYR A 677 -35.98 50.85 9.83
N GLU A 678 -35.93 50.24 8.65
CA GLU A 678 -36.14 48.81 8.45
C GLU A 678 -35.07 48.30 7.46
N VAL A 679 -34.36 47.25 7.83
CA VAL A 679 -33.40 46.53 6.98
C VAL A 679 -33.93 45.12 6.77
N ALA A 680 -34.30 44.79 5.54
CA ALA A 680 -34.73 43.47 5.14
C ALA A 680 -33.65 42.81 4.27
N TRP A 681 -33.08 41.72 4.76
CA TRP A 681 -32.06 40.91 4.11
C TRP A 681 -32.67 39.72 3.38
N GLU A 682 -32.15 39.43 2.19
CA GLU A 682 -32.40 38.22 1.42
C GLU A 682 -31.04 37.65 0.96
N LEU A 683 -30.66 36.49 1.50
CA LEU A 683 -29.42 35.78 1.18
C LEU A 683 -29.77 34.52 0.38
N ASP A 684 -29.30 34.46 -0.86
CA ASP A 684 -29.50 33.34 -1.80
C ASP A 684 -28.27 32.43 -1.75
N TYR A 685 -28.47 31.19 -1.29
CA TYR A 685 -27.43 30.17 -1.21
C TYR A 685 -27.52 29.22 -2.40
N ARG A 686 -26.37 28.79 -2.93
CA ARG A 686 -26.28 27.89 -4.08
C ARG A 686 -25.12 26.93 -3.94
N LEU A 687 -25.40 25.64 -4.06
CA LEU A 687 -24.37 24.64 -4.27
C LEU A 687 -23.86 24.79 -5.71
N ALA A 688 -22.53 24.76 -5.90
CA ALA A 688 -21.97 24.69 -7.25
C ALA A 688 -22.47 23.40 -7.92
N ALA A 689 -23.02 23.54 -9.13
CA ALA A 689 -23.62 22.44 -9.90
C ALA A 689 -22.58 21.53 -10.56
#